data_AF-A0A1E1ISC9-F1
#
_entry.id   AF-A0A1E1ISC9-F1
#
_cell.length_a   1.000
_cell.length_b   1.000
_cell.length_c   1.000
_cell.angle_alpha   90.00
_cell.angle_beta   90.00
_cell.angle_gamma   90.00
#
_symmetry.space_group_name_H-M   'P 1'
#
loop_
_entity.id
_entity.type
_entity.pdbx_description
1 polymer ?
#
loop_
_entity_poly.entity_id
_entity_poly.type
_entity_poly.pdbx_seq_one_letter_code
_entity_poly.pdbx_strand_id
1 'polypeptide(L)'
;PAVATDTRAGAFDGVKAVTAALFPFAPTRGAGDGARARSGAPAGADWAFGPHSAPRSGRPPLYSLAHLQVIRQVAASHPVMLAQCLRGRGVVDRLLCHAGEAVAAEVALLLLGHIAGLGGGVAERGLAAPKGVASAETCWRALAALLFPLHPYIHAQPKTGKEKLLSALLAALDATAHMGAADRVHTGRTSSAAGGGGTVSLPVQGDAGVRHGGRTPVVLSDRARSAIKAAVESVCSPLLSHAAQVRFIRLPTFGQLARALGDLDVAVPNALAQCLFLCMADAAVPPPASGASSDTVAQYLSCDPPGRWLHALAMLDAAHRESAYRVSAAHERALLSGLQSISITRTWTAALRTVAALEGTHQVLPDERTLPTLLLNLKQQSWQNAFHVLRYVPGGEADRASPSVLRDLQLVALKHASWVVPLRLMAHLQRRQADGFMSYLYCLCAAARGGNAELAFEHFQSLRRGRGRHSALLLLSPYNELTVGVAAVAMLDGGHEEALVSFSTRVVAMRAAGDTAALAAEAAAASGRPLLTAGGREMAQAAHVCALLALHRHGALASFLAGCAAASLPAVLRRVVVLQCLLGLDHLRAPVRLVFDVVGYRGGTLQGDEVRDLPDAGQSPLRGFLVAVAADQQGGGTFETRQRGAAERRQHLYISVAHQRRQKKALAAAWGLFMREQEAVLPPHVARLVAESMVEEGVGAEYLTAALL
;
A
#
# COMPACT_ATOMS: atom_id res chain seq x y z
N PRO A 1 22.98 -13.34 68.25
CA PRO A 1 21.90 -12.42 67.82
C PRO A 1 22.46 -11.30 66.94
N ALA A 2 22.55 -11.58 65.63
CA ALA A 2 22.99 -10.63 64.61
C ALA A 2 21.76 -9.97 63.99
N VAL A 3 21.62 -8.67 64.16
CA VAL A 3 20.62 -7.87 63.45
C VAL A 3 21.21 -7.52 62.09
N ALA A 4 20.72 -8.20 61.06
CA ALA A 4 21.02 -7.90 59.67
C ALA A 4 20.44 -6.52 59.33
N THR A 5 21.32 -5.55 59.10
CA THR A 5 20.95 -4.23 58.57
C THR A 5 20.63 -4.37 57.09
N ASP A 6 19.36 -4.15 56.78
CA ASP A 6 18.75 -4.25 55.47
C ASP A 6 19.23 -3.08 54.57
N THR A 7 20.30 -3.30 53.81
CA THR A 7 20.92 -2.32 52.89
C THR A 7 20.08 -1.99 51.65
N ARG A 8 18.85 -2.53 51.54
CA ARG A 8 17.92 -2.28 50.43
C ARG A 8 17.11 -0.99 50.57
N ALA A 9 16.95 -0.43 51.77
CA ALA A 9 16.12 0.76 51.99
C ALA A 9 16.74 2.07 51.43
N GLY A 10 18.06 2.28 51.60
CA GLY A 10 18.72 3.54 51.21
C GLY A 10 18.87 3.76 49.70
N ALA A 11 18.96 2.70 48.89
CA ALA A 11 19.06 2.81 47.43
C ALA A 11 17.71 3.21 46.77
N PHE A 12 16.58 2.84 47.40
CA PHE A 12 15.24 3.19 46.91
C PHE A 12 14.87 4.65 47.17
N ASP A 13 15.40 5.27 48.23
CA ASP A 13 15.19 6.70 48.53
C ASP A 13 15.99 7.61 47.59
N GLY A 14 17.21 7.21 47.21
CA GLY A 14 18.03 7.94 46.23
C GLY A 14 17.41 7.99 44.83
N VAL A 15 16.87 6.88 44.32
CA VAL A 15 16.21 6.86 43.00
C VAL A 15 14.92 7.68 43.00
N LYS A 16 14.15 7.69 44.08
CA LYS A 16 12.96 8.54 44.22
C LYS A 16 13.32 10.02 44.26
N ALA A 17 14.37 10.40 45.00
CA ALA A 17 14.87 11.77 45.05
C ALA A 17 15.37 12.25 43.68
N VAL A 18 16.15 11.40 42.97
CA VAL A 18 16.62 11.69 41.62
C VAL A 18 15.46 11.76 40.61
N THR A 19 14.46 10.88 40.72
CA THR A 19 13.25 10.92 39.89
C THR A 19 12.47 12.23 40.12
N ALA A 20 12.33 12.67 41.37
CA ALA A 20 11.66 13.93 41.71
C ALA A 20 12.45 15.15 41.21
N ALA A 21 13.78 15.11 41.24
CA ALA A 21 14.64 16.18 40.74
C ALA A 21 14.63 16.27 39.20
N LEU A 22 14.73 15.13 38.51
CA LEU A 22 14.75 15.09 37.04
C LEU A 22 13.35 15.29 36.43
N PHE A 23 12.30 14.83 37.11
CA PHE A 23 10.92 14.87 36.63
C PHE A 23 9.98 15.52 37.68
N PRO A 24 10.12 16.83 37.95
CA PRO A 24 9.47 17.49 39.09
C PRO A 24 7.96 17.70 38.92
N PHE A 25 7.46 17.75 37.69
CA PHE A 25 6.04 17.95 37.44
C PHE A 25 5.21 16.69 37.77
N ALA A 26 3.95 16.88 38.16
CA ALA A 26 3.01 15.79 38.42
C ALA A 26 2.27 15.39 37.11
N PRO A 27 1.83 14.13 36.96
CA PRO A 27 0.99 13.75 35.82
C PRO A 27 -0.29 14.57 35.83
N THR A 28 -0.64 15.17 34.68
CA THR A 28 -1.93 15.84 34.51
C THR A 28 -3.05 14.80 34.60
N ARG A 29 -3.83 14.81 35.69
CA ARG A 29 -5.08 14.05 35.79
C ARG A 29 -6.06 14.58 34.74
N GLY A 30 -6.12 13.94 33.58
CA GLY A 30 -7.02 14.35 32.49
C GLY A 30 -7.30 13.31 31.40
N ALA A 31 -6.73 12.11 31.47
CA ALA A 31 -7.04 11.03 30.54
C ALA A 31 -6.89 9.67 31.25
N GLY A 32 -7.93 9.19 31.93
CA GLY A 32 -7.82 7.86 32.57
C GLY A 32 -8.94 7.36 33.49
N ASP A 33 -9.95 8.15 33.86
CA ASP A 33 -11.04 7.66 34.75
C ASP A 33 -12.39 7.54 34.03
N GLY A 34 -12.40 6.77 32.95
CA GLY A 34 -13.62 6.48 32.18
C GLY A 34 -13.60 5.13 31.49
N ALA A 35 -13.18 4.04 32.16
CA ALA A 35 -13.49 2.67 31.72
C ALA A 35 -13.09 1.62 32.77
N ARG A 36 -13.73 1.64 33.94
CA ARG A 36 -13.94 0.43 34.75
C ARG A 36 -15.38 0.42 35.27
N ALA A 37 -16.32 0.24 34.35
CA ALA A 37 -17.63 -0.31 34.65
C ALA A 37 -17.78 -1.59 33.82
N ARG A 38 -17.97 -2.71 34.51
CA ARG A 38 -18.28 -4.03 33.94
C ARG A 38 -19.61 -3.96 33.18
N SER A 39 -19.63 -4.44 31.93
CA SER A 39 -20.79 -5.09 31.30
C SER A 39 -20.36 -5.67 29.95
N GLY A 40 -20.93 -6.80 29.55
CA GLY A 40 -20.43 -7.68 28.48
C GLY A 40 -20.96 -7.41 27.06
N ALA A 41 -20.44 -8.24 26.15
CA ALA A 41 -20.80 -8.45 24.74
C ALA A 41 -20.15 -7.51 23.68
N PRO A 42 -19.92 -8.02 22.44
CA PRO A 42 -18.82 -7.61 21.57
C PRO A 42 -19.25 -6.62 20.49
N ALA A 43 -18.36 -5.67 20.12
CA ALA A 43 -18.56 -4.83 18.95
C ALA A 43 -17.22 -4.32 18.39
N GLY A 44 -17.18 -4.18 17.07
CA GLY A 44 -15.99 -4.06 16.23
C GLY A 44 -15.20 -2.76 16.39
N ALA A 45 -13.91 -2.87 16.10
CA ALA A 45 -12.97 -1.76 16.12
C ALA A 45 -13.08 -0.93 14.82
N ASP A 46 -13.98 0.05 14.83
CA ASP A 46 -13.96 1.16 13.87
C ASP A 46 -13.10 2.30 14.44
N TRP A 47 -11.91 2.47 13.87
CA TRP A 47 -11.07 3.65 14.10
C TRP A 47 -11.55 4.80 13.21
N ALA A 48 -12.63 5.47 13.63
CA ALA A 48 -13.08 6.72 13.02
C ALA A 48 -12.59 7.91 13.84
N PHE A 49 -11.57 8.61 13.35
CA PHE A 49 -11.22 9.95 13.83
C PHE A 49 -12.30 10.94 13.36
N GLY A 50 -13.22 11.30 14.25
CA GLY A 50 -14.18 12.41 14.09
C GLY A 50 -13.67 13.70 14.73
N PRO A 51 -14.12 14.88 14.26
CA PRO A 51 -13.43 16.16 14.46
C PRO A 51 -13.66 16.77 15.84
N HIS A 52 -12.63 17.51 16.27
CA HIS A 52 -12.51 18.20 17.55
C HIS A 52 -13.72 19.07 17.92
N SER A 53 -14.32 18.78 19.08
CA SER A 53 -15.17 19.71 19.82
C SER A 53 -14.33 20.48 20.87
N ALA A 54 -14.17 21.79 20.62
CA ALA A 54 -13.82 22.93 21.49
C ALA A 54 -12.56 22.88 22.41
N PRO A 55 -11.77 23.99 22.47
CA PRO A 55 -10.49 24.03 23.17
C PRO A 55 -10.69 24.33 24.67
N ARG A 56 -10.13 23.47 25.53
CA ARG A 56 -9.79 23.86 26.90
C ARG A 56 -8.31 24.24 26.94
N SER A 57 -8.08 25.51 27.26
CA SER A 57 -6.78 26.13 27.49
C SER A 57 -6.03 25.43 28.62
N GLY A 58 -4.80 25.04 28.36
CA GLY A 58 -3.88 24.48 29.35
C GLY A 58 -2.87 23.53 28.72
N ARG A 59 -1.95 24.05 27.89
CA ARG A 59 -0.77 23.25 27.51
C ARG A 59 0.03 22.94 28.78
N PRO A 60 0.47 21.69 28.99
CA PRO A 60 1.29 21.36 30.14
C PRO A 60 2.60 22.19 30.13
N PRO A 61 3.14 22.56 31.30
CA PRO A 61 4.38 23.34 31.38
C PRO A 61 5.55 22.55 30.76
N LEU A 62 6.31 23.15 29.86
CA LEU A 62 7.48 22.50 29.26
C LEU A 62 8.71 22.66 30.14
N TYR A 63 9.61 21.68 30.13
CA TYR A 63 10.92 21.83 30.77
C TYR A 63 11.72 22.94 30.10
N SER A 64 12.45 23.73 30.90
CA SER A 64 13.39 24.72 30.37
C SER A 64 14.53 24.04 29.61
N LEU A 65 15.18 24.76 28.68
CA LEU A 65 16.33 24.25 27.93
C LEU A 65 17.46 23.78 28.87
N ALA A 66 17.70 24.51 29.98
CA ALA A 66 18.68 24.12 30.99
C ALA A 66 18.32 22.78 31.64
N HIS A 67 17.04 22.57 31.97
CA HIS A 67 16.57 21.31 32.55
C HIS A 67 16.68 20.14 31.56
N LEU A 68 16.39 20.37 30.28
CA LEU A 68 16.59 19.39 29.21
C LEU A 68 18.08 19.03 29.03
N GLN A 69 18.98 20.01 29.14
CA GLN A 69 20.42 19.76 29.12
C GLN A 69 20.88 18.91 30.31
N VAL A 70 20.31 19.14 31.51
CA VAL A 70 20.57 18.28 32.68
C VAL A 70 20.12 16.85 32.42
N ILE A 71 18.92 16.64 31.86
CA ILE A 71 18.43 15.29 31.50
C ILE A 71 19.37 14.62 30.49
N ARG A 72 19.81 15.34 29.45
CA ARG A 72 20.78 14.84 28.46
C ARG A 72 22.14 14.49 29.08
N GLN A 73 22.64 15.36 29.96
CA GLN A 73 23.90 15.16 30.65
C GLN A 73 23.84 13.93 31.57
N VAL A 74 22.73 13.73 32.28
CA VAL A 74 22.50 12.56 33.12
C VAL A 74 22.31 11.29 32.29
N ALA A 75 21.64 11.38 31.13
CA ALA A 75 21.53 10.26 30.19
C ALA A 75 22.90 9.81 29.66
N ALA A 76 23.82 10.75 29.41
CA ALA A 76 25.16 10.44 28.94
C ALA A 76 26.11 9.96 30.05
N SER A 77 26.08 10.60 31.23
CA SER A 77 27.02 10.34 32.32
C SER A 77 26.58 9.24 33.29
N HIS A 78 25.28 9.08 33.51
CA HIS A 78 24.71 8.12 34.47
C HIS A 78 23.48 7.37 33.90
N PRO A 79 23.63 6.66 32.76
CA PRO A 79 22.52 6.04 32.02
C PRO A 79 21.73 5.01 32.85
N VAL A 80 22.39 4.25 33.74
CA VAL A 80 21.73 3.24 34.58
C VAL A 80 20.79 3.87 35.60
N MET A 81 21.20 4.97 36.22
CA MET A 81 20.38 5.70 37.19
C MET A 81 19.15 6.32 36.51
N LEU A 82 19.33 6.89 35.32
CA LEU A 82 18.21 7.39 34.52
C LEU A 82 17.26 6.24 34.13
N ALA A 83 17.80 5.11 33.68
CA ALA A 83 17.01 3.93 33.33
C ALA A 83 16.18 3.42 34.52
N GLN A 84 16.73 3.43 35.75
CA GLN A 84 15.97 3.07 36.95
C GLN A 84 14.77 4.00 37.19
N CYS A 85 14.92 5.30 36.92
CA CYS A 85 13.84 6.28 37.03
C CYS A 85 12.76 6.05 35.95
N LEU A 86 13.16 5.68 34.73
CA LEU A 86 12.28 5.51 33.57
C LEU A 86 11.56 4.15 33.50
N ARG A 87 11.70 3.29 34.52
CA ARG A 87 10.95 2.01 34.58
C ARG A 87 9.44 2.21 34.78
N GLY A 88 9.03 3.34 35.36
CA GLY A 88 7.63 3.63 35.66
C GLY A 88 6.94 4.40 34.54
N ARG A 89 5.76 3.93 34.10
CA ARG A 89 4.98 4.58 33.03
C ARG A 89 4.67 6.05 33.32
N GLY A 90 4.34 6.40 34.57
CA GLY A 90 4.09 7.79 34.95
C GLY A 90 5.32 8.72 34.90
N VAL A 91 6.55 8.19 34.86
CA VAL A 91 7.76 9.00 34.64
C VAL A 91 8.00 9.19 33.14
N VAL A 92 7.76 8.14 32.34
CA VAL A 92 7.82 8.20 30.87
C VAL A 92 6.79 9.19 30.33
N ASP A 93 5.54 9.14 30.81
CA ASP A 93 4.48 10.08 30.40
C ASP A 93 4.87 11.53 30.73
N ARG A 94 5.51 11.77 31.89
CA ARG A 94 6.03 13.09 32.26
C ARG A 94 7.15 13.57 31.35
N LEU A 95 8.09 12.69 31.02
CA LEU A 95 9.14 13.01 30.05
C LEU A 95 8.53 13.38 28.70
N LEU A 96 7.54 12.64 28.21
CA LEU A 96 6.89 12.94 26.92
C LEU A 96 6.08 14.23 26.96
N CYS A 97 5.28 14.45 28.01
CA CYS A 97 4.43 15.63 28.14
C CYS A 97 5.22 16.94 28.35
N HIS A 98 6.33 16.89 29.07
CA HIS A 98 7.07 18.09 29.50
C HIS A 98 8.40 18.29 28.75
N ALA A 99 9.08 17.23 28.30
CA ALA A 99 10.32 17.32 27.51
C ALA A 99 10.08 17.23 25.98
N GLY A 100 8.98 16.61 25.58
CA GLY A 100 8.66 16.35 24.18
C GLY A 100 9.26 15.05 23.65
N GLU A 101 8.66 14.54 22.56
CA GLU A 101 8.99 13.25 21.98
C GLU A 101 10.44 13.17 21.43
N ALA A 102 11.00 14.27 20.94
CA ALA A 102 12.36 14.32 20.41
C ALA A 102 13.42 14.05 21.49
N VAL A 103 13.26 14.63 22.68
CA VAL A 103 14.19 14.41 23.81
C VAL A 103 14.06 12.99 24.33
N ALA A 104 12.83 12.47 24.41
CA ALA A 104 12.60 11.08 24.79
C ALA A 104 13.25 10.08 23.81
N ALA A 105 13.21 10.36 22.50
CA ALA A 105 13.89 9.55 21.50
C ALA A 105 15.42 9.64 21.60
N GLU A 106 15.99 10.81 21.88
CA GLU A 106 17.43 10.96 22.16
C GLU A 106 17.84 10.14 23.39
N VAL A 107 17.07 10.18 24.47
CA VAL A 107 17.31 9.37 25.68
C VAL A 107 17.28 7.87 25.35
N ALA A 108 16.32 7.42 24.52
CA ALA A 108 16.27 6.03 24.07
C ALA A 108 17.54 5.63 23.29
N LEU A 109 18.02 6.48 22.37
CA LEU A 109 19.26 6.25 21.63
C LEU A 109 20.50 6.22 22.54
N LEU A 110 20.56 7.08 23.56
CA LEU A 110 21.66 7.09 24.54
C LEU A 110 21.67 5.81 25.39
N LEU A 111 20.49 5.32 25.79
CA LEU A 111 20.39 4.05 26.52
C LEU A 111 20.81 2.85 25.65
N LEU A 112 20.41 2.83 24.37
CA LEU A 112 20.87 1.81 23.40
C LEU A 112 22.39 1.89 23.19
N GLY A 113 22.94 3.08 23.02
CA GLY A 113 24.38 3.31 22.88
C GLY A 113 25.17 2.89 24.12
N HIS A 114 24.63 3.11 25.32
CA HIS A 114 25.25 2.62 26.55
C HIS A 114 25.32 1.09 26.59
N ILE A 115 24.23 0.39 26.26
CA ILE A 115 24.22 -1.08 26.18
C ILE A 115 25.25 -1.59 25.17
N ALA A 116 25.32 -0.97 23.98
CA ALA A 116 26.31 -1.31 22.96
C ALA A 116 27.76 -1.13 23.49
N GLY A 117 28.03 -0.05 24.22
CA GLY A 117 29.34 0.23 24.81
C GLY A 117 29.77 -0.75 25.92
N LEU A 118 28.81 -1.38 26.62
CA LEU A 118 29.12 -2.40 27.64
C LEU A 118 29.75 -3.67 27.04
N GLY A 119 29.49 -3.97 25.75
CA GLY A 119 30.05 -5.14 25.06
C GLY A 119 31.41 -4.90 24.37
N GLY A 120 31.80 -3.64 24.13
CA GLY A 120 33.00 -3.27 23.38
C GLY A 120 34.27 -3.02 24.21
N GLY A 121 34.22 -3.25 25.53
CA GLY A 121 35.36 -3.08 26.43
C GLY A 121 36.44 -4.14 26.19
N VAL A 122 37.52 -3.73 25.52
CA VAL A 122 38.77 -4.48 25.38
C VAL A 122 39.21 -5.03 26.74
N ALA A 123 39.24 -6.36 26.86
CA ALA A 123 40.20 -7.23 27.56
C ALA A 123 40.88 -6.82 28.89
N GLU A 124 40.51 -5.75 29.58
CA GLU A 124 41.09 -5.37 30.87
C GLU A 124 40.06 -5.38 32.00
N ARG A 125 40.38 -6.19 33.02
CA ARG A 125 39.74 -6.37 34.33
C ARG A 125 38.65 -7.45 34.41
N GLY A 126 39.14 -8.69 34.56
CA GLY A 126 38.38 -9.92 34.82
C GLY A 126 37.65 -9.99 36.17
N LEU A 127 36.89 -8.97 36.57
CA LEU A 127 36.03 -8.98 37.78
C LEU A 127 34.67 -8.26 37.59
N ALA A 128 34.33 -7.77 36.39
CA ALA A 128 33.19 -6.86 36.17
C ALA A 128 31.96 -7.45 35.43
N ALA A 129 31.99 -8.71 34.98
CA ALA A 129 30.91 -9.32 34.19
C ALA A 129 29.50 -9.25 34.82
N PRO A 130 29.26 -9.55 36.12
CA PRO A 130 27.90 -9.57 36.67
C PRO A 130 27.27 -8.18 36.82
N LYS A 131 28.07 -7.10 36.87
CA LYS A 131 27.57 -5.72 36.94
C LYS A 131 27.08 -5.22 35.58
N GLY A 132 27.72 -5.67 34.49
CA GLY A 132 27.34 -5.33 33.11
C GLY A 132 25.95 -5.87 32.74
N VAL A 133 25.68 -7.14 33.06
CA VAL A 133 24.39 -7.79 32.73
C VAL A 133 23.21 -7.15 33.48
N ALA A 134 23.37 -6.86 34.77
CA ALA A 134 22.33 -6.19 35.57
C ALA A 134 22.07 -4.73 35.13
N SER A 135 23.12 -4.05 34.65
CA SER A 135 23.02 -2.72 34.04
C SER A 135 22.23 -2.76 32.73
N ALA A 136 22.60 -3.66 31.82
CA ALA A 136 21.90 -3.85 30.54
C ALA A 136 20.43 -4.22 30.75
N GLU A 137 20.12 -5.14 31.66
CA GLU A 137 18.73 -5.50 32.00
C GLU A 137 17.92 -4.29 32.47
N THR A 138 18.54 -3.42 33.27
CA THR A 138 17.90 -2.19 33.75
C THR A 138 17.56 -1.23 32.63
N CYS A 139 18.48 -1.05 31.68
CA CYS A 139 18.28 -0.24 30.49
C CYS A 139 17.22 -0.84 29.55
N TRP A 140 17.24 -2.16 29.32
CA TRP A 140 16.23 -2.84 28.50
C TRP A 140 14.81 -2.66 29.05
N ARG A 141 14.63 -2.76 30.38
CA ARG A 141 13.31 -2.51 31.02
C ARG A 141 12.85 -1.07 30.87
N ALA A 142 13.76 -0.10 30.95
CA ALA A 142 13.43 1.31 30.71
C ALA A 142 13.06 1.57 29.24
N LEU A 143 13.81 0.98 28.30
CA LEU A 143 13.53 1.05 26.87
C LEU A 143 12.17 0.46 26.50
N ALA A 144 11.81 -0.69 27.09
CA ALA A 144 10.49 -1.29 26.88
C ALA A 144 9.34 -0.37 27.31
N ALA A 145 9.53 0.41 28.39
CA ALA A 145 8.54 1.39 28.85
C ALA A 145 8.52 2.67 28.00
N LEU A 146 9.68 3.09 27.48
CA LEU A 146 9.86 4.35 26.76
C LEU A 146 9.49 4.26 25.26
N LEU A 147 9.78 3.15 24.60
CA LEU A 147 9.67 3.03 23.14
C LEU A 147 8.22 2.90 22.65
N PHE A 148 7.33 2.25 23.42
CA PHE A 148 5.93 2.10 23.01
C PHE A 148 5.18 3.44 22.90
N PRO A 149 5.26 4.36 23.89
CA PRO A 149 4.68 5.69 23.75
C PRO A 149 5.29 6.54 22.62
N LEU A 150 6.50 6.23 22.15
CA LEU A 150 7.19 6.94 21.06
C LEU A 150 6.71 6.53 19.66
N HIS A 151 5.72 5.65 19.52
CA HIS A 151 5.20 5.24 18.21
C HIS A 151 4.85 6.41 17.27
N PRO A 152 4.15 7.49 17.70
CA PRO A 152 3.83 8.62 16.82
C PRO A 152 5.09 9.32 16.29
N TYR A 153 6.08 9.51 17.16
CA TYR A 153 7.37 10.08 16.80
C TYR A 153 8.13 9.22 15.80
N ILE A 154 8.27 7.92 16.09
CA ILE A 154 8.98 6.95 15.21
C ILE A 154 8.29 6.90 13.84
N HIS A 155 6.95 6.93 13.82
CA HIS A 155 6.17 6.96 12.58
C HIS A 155 6.52 8.18 11.72
N ALA A 156 6.59 9.36 12.34
CA ALA A 156 6.89 10.64 11.69
C ALA A 156 8.37 10.80 11.28
N GLN A 157 9.29 9.98 11.79
CA GLN A 157 10.70 10.10 11.48
C GLN A 157 11.01 9.89 9.98
N PRO A 158 11.97 10.65 9.43
CA PRO A 158 12.51 10.37 8.11
C PRO A 158 13.25 9.03 8.10
N LYS A 159 13.49 8.54 6.88
CA LYS A 159 14.12 7.25 6.62
C LYS A 159 15.42 7.03 7.41
N THR A 160 16.32 8.01 7.40
CA THR A 160 17.61 7.94 8.10
C THR A 160 17.47 7.81 9.61
N GLY A 161 16.43 8.42 10.19
CA GLY A 161 16.12 8.30 11.62
C GLY A 161 15.68 6.88 11.99
N LYS A 162 14.86 6.24 11.14
CA LYS A 162 14.39 4.86 11.34
C LYS A 162 15.53 3.85 11.23
N GLU A 163 16.39 3.98 10.22
CA GLU A 163 17.60 3.15 10.06
C GLU A 163 18.56 3.32 11.24
N LYS A 164 18.81 4.56 11.69
CA LYS A 164 19.67 4.84 12.85
C LYS A 164 19.17 4.15 14.12
N LEU A 165 17.86 4.17 14.36
CA LEU A 165 17.26 3.51 15.53
C LEU A 165 17.41 1.99 15.45
N LEU A 166 17.19 1.38 14.28
CA LEU A 166 17.36 -0.07 14.07
C LEU A 166 18.82 -0.52 14.21
N SER A 167 19.78 0.26 13.70
CA SER A 167 21.21 -0.03 13.86
C SER A 167 21.66 0.09 15.33
N ALA A 168 21.16 1.10 16.05
CA ALA A 168 21.43 1.24 17.48
C ALA A 168 20.83 0.09 18.30
N LEU A 169 19.63 -0.36 17.93
CA LEU A 169 18.97 -1.52 18.51
C LEU A 169 19.77 -2.80 18.27
N LEU A 170 20.23 -3.04 17.04
CA LEU A 170 21.04 -4.21 16.69
C LEU A 170 22.37 -4.23 17.47
N ALA A 171 23.10 -3.11 17.50
CA ALA A 171 24.35 -3.01 18.24
C ALA A 171 24.18 -3.30 19.75
N ALA A 172 23.05 -2.87 20.34
CA ALA A 172 22.72 -3.16 21.73
C ALA A 172 22.39 -4.65 21.95
N LEU A 173 21.70 -5.30 21.01
CA LEU A 173 21.41 -6.75 21.07
C LEU A 173 22.70 -7.57 20.95
N ASP A 174 23.54 -7.25 19.97
CA ASP A 174 24.83 -7.92 19.77
C ASP A 174 25.71 -7.80 21.02
N ALA A 175 25.86 -6.59 21.58
CA ALA A 175 26.60 -6.40 22.82
C ALA A 175 26.03 -7.22 23.99
N THR A 176 24.70 -7.33 24.08
CA THR A 176 24.04 -8.16 25.09
C THR A 176 24.37 -9.66 24.90
N ALA A 177 24.44 -10.13 23.66
CA ALA A 177 24.81 -11.52 23.36
C ALA A 177 26.28 -11.81 23.69
N HIS A 178 27.19 -10.89 23.36
CA HIS A 178 28.61 -11.00 23.70
C HIS A 178 28.86 -11.02 25.21
N MET A 179 28.10 -10.23 25.99
CA MET A 179 28.16 -10.26 27.46
C MET A 179 27.77 -11.64 28.02
N GLY A 180 26.78 -12.31 27.44
CA GLY A 180 26.38 -13.68 27.82
C GLY A 180 27.39 -14.76 27.42
N ALA A 181 28.08 -14.58 26.28
CA ALA A 181 29.08 -15.52 25.78
C ALA A 181 30.44 -15.43 26.52
N ALA A 182 30.88 -14.21 26.88
CA ALA A 182 32.13 -13.99 27.62
C ALA A 182 32.11 -14.67 29.00
N ASP A 183 30.94 -14.75 29.65
CA ASP A 183 30.77 -15.44 30.93
C ASP A 183 30.90 -16.98 30.79
N ARG A 184 30.50 -17.55 29.63
CA ARG A 184 30.65 -18.99 29.36
C ARG A 184 32.11 -19.42 29.19
N VAL A 185 32.94 -18.61 28.54
CA VAL A 185 34.37 -18.92 28.28
C VAL A 185 35.20 -18.94 29.57
N HIS A 186 34.85 -18.12 30.57
CA HIS A 186 35.54 -18.09 31.87
C HIS A 186 35.19 -19.28 32.78
N THR A 187 34.18 -20.08 32.42
CA THR A 187 33.82 -21.30 33.17
C THR A 187 34.44 -22.59 32.62
N GLY A 188 35.18 -22.52 31.50
CA GLY A 188 35.71 -23.70 30.82
C GLY A 188 37.15 -23.54 30.34
N ARG A 189 38.10 -23.27 31.24
CA ARG A 189 39.53 -23.47 30.94
C ARG A 189 40.41 -23.56 32.19
N THR A 190 40.50 -24.75 32.78
CA THR A 190 41.70 -25.18 33.51
C THR A 190 42.28 -26.39 32.79
N SER A 191 43.23 -26.16 31.88
CA SER A 191 44.06 -27.22 31.32
C SER A 191 45.46 -27.14 31.92
N SER A 192 45.80 -28.15 32.73
CA SER A 192 47.08 -28.87 32.77
C SER A 192 48.38 -28.07 32.93
N ALA A 193 49.11 -28.30 34.04
CA ALA A 193 50.30 -29.16 34.05
C ALA A 193 51.04 -29.12 35.40
N ALA A 194 51.15 -30.27 36.08
CA ALA A 194 52.37 -30.72 36.76
C ALA A 194 52.17 -32.12 37.39
N GLY A 195 52.87 -33.12 36.81
CA GLY A 195 53.59 -34.18 37.53
C GLY A 195 52.83 -35.26 38.31
N GLY A 196 52.81 -36.48 37.75
CA GLY A 196 53.44 -37.63 38.42
C GLY A 196 52.59 -38.59 39.26
N GLY A 197 52.33 -39.77 38.69
CA GLY A 197 52.52 -41.06 39.38
C GLY A 197 51.34 -41.67 40.15
N GLY A 198 51.06 -42.95 39.84
CA GLY A 198 50.58 -43.91 40.85
C GLY A 198 49.14 -44.42 40.71
N THR A 199 49.04 -45.69 40.33
CA THR A 199 47.88 -46.60 40.31
C THR A 199 47.15 -46.78 41.65
N VAL A 200 45.82 -47.03 41.62
CA VAL A 200 45.10 -48.21 42.18
C VAL A 200 43.59 -47.91 42.34
N SER A 201 42.77 -48.92 42.02
CA SER A 201 41.31 -48.97 41.98
C SER A 201 40.61 -49.16 43.35
N LEU A 202 39.35 -48.68 43.44
CA LEU A 202 38.11 -49.31 43.97
C LEU A 202 37.21 -48.37 44.82
N PRO A 203 35.87 -48.62 44.86
CA PRO A 203 34.86 -47.63 45.19
C PRO A 203 34.44 -47.67 46.65
N VAL A 204 34.15 -46.50 47.24
CA VAL A 204 33.43 -46.42 48.51
C VAL A 204 32.43 -45.26 48.47
N GLN A 205 31.18 -45.65 48.69
CA GLN A 205 30.01 -44.84 48.96
C GLN A 205 30.19 -44.12 50.32
N GLY A 206 30.05 -42.80 50.34
CA GLY A 206 30.23 -42.00 51.55
C GLY A 206 29.64 -40.60 51.37
N ASP A 207 28.39 -40.47 51.79
CA ASP A 207 27.63 -39.22 51.86
C ASP A 207 28.23 -38.32 52.96
N ALA A 208 28.75 -37.14 52.58
CA ALA A 208 28.99 -36.03 53.50
C ALA A 208 29.19 -34.72 52.72
N GLY A 209 28.21 -33.83 52.90
CA GLY A 209 28.11 -32.45 52.42
C GLY A 209 29.41 -31.71 52.11
N VAL A 210 29.56 -31.34 50.84
CA VAL A 210 30.26 -30.12 50.44
C VAL A 210 29.29 -29.30 49.61
N ARG A 211 28.87 -28.15 50.16
CA ARG A 211 28.18 -27.09 49.43
C ARG A 211 29.10 -26.60 48.31
N HIS A 212 29.07 -27.23 47.15
CA HIS A 212 29.54 -26.62 45.93
C HIS A 212 28.51 -25.57 45.51
N GLY A 213 28.87 -24.31 45.73
CA GLY A 213 28.18 -23.16 45.17
C GLY A 213 28.26 -23.22 43.65
N GLY A 214 27.33 -23.96 43.04
CA GLY A 214 27.08 -23.96 41.61
C GLY A 214 26.58 -22.58 41.24
N ARG A 215 27.50 -21.69 40.83
CA ARG A 215 27.14 -20.47 40.12
C ARG A 215 26.62 -20.91 38.76
N THR A 216 25.30 -20.99 38.65
CA THR A 216 24.58 -21.18 37.39
C THR A 216 25.07 -20.13 36.38
N PRO A 217 25.24 -20.50 35.10
CA PRO A 217 25.54 -19.52 34.05
C PRO A 217 24.52 -18.37 34.16
N VAL A 218 24.97 -17.12 34.01
CA VAL A 218 24.07 -15.97 34.09
C VAL A 218 23.18 -15.98 32.84
N VAL A 219 22.10 -16.75 32.90
CA VAL A 219 21.00 -16.73 31.93
C VAL A 219 20.28 -15.40 32.12
N LEU A 220 20.04 -14.67 31.02
CA LEU A 220 19.20 -13.48 31.05
C LEU A 220 17.88 -13.80 31.75
N SER A 221 17.48 -12.96 32.71
CA SER A 221 16.21 -13.18 33.40
C SER A 221 15.05 -13.15 32.41
N ASP A 222 13.96 -13.86 32.72
CA ASP A 222 12.76 -13.83 31.86
C ASP A 222 12.19 -12.41 31.70
N ARG A 223 12.40 -11.56 32.72
CA ARG A 223 12.03 -10.14 32.66
C ARG A 223 12.91 -9.36 31.68
N ALA A 224 14.21 -9.69 31.59
CA ALA A 224 15.12 -9.10 30.60
C ALA A 224 14.72 -9.52 29.19
N ARG A 225 14.47 -10.83 28.98
CA ARG A 225 14.01 -11.37 27.68
C ARG A 225 12.69 -10.76 27.23
N SER A 226 11.73 -10.62 28.14
CA SER A 226 10.46 -9.94 27.87
C SER A 226 10.64 -8.45 27.54
N ALA A 227 11.56 -7.76 28.20
CA ALA A 227 11.83 -6.35 27.93
C ALA A 227 12.50 -6.14 26.57
N ILE A 228 13.46 -7.00 26.21
CA ILE A 228 14.09 -7.02 24.88
C ILE A 228 13.04 -7.24 23.80
N LYS A 229 12.19 -8.27 23.96
CA LYS A 229 11.09 -8.56 23.04
C LYS A 229 10.15 -7.37 22.85
N ALA A 230 9.76 -6.71 23.95
CA ALA A 230 8.88 -5.54 23.92
C ALA A 230 9.53 -4.31 23.26
N ALA A 231 10.83 -4.09 23.48
CA ALA A 231 11.57 -3.02 22.83
C ALA A 231 11.62 -3.22 21.30
N VAL A 232 11.92 -4.43 20.84
CA VAL A 232 11.94 -4.74 19.40
C VAL A 232 10.53 -4.63 18.78
N GLU A 233 9.49 -5.14 19.46
CA GLU A 233 8.08 -4.96 19.03
C GLU A 233 7.74 -3.47 18.87
N SER A 234 8.15 -2.62 19.83
CA SER A 234 7.83 -1.18 19.84
C SER A 234 8.54 -0.41 18.72
N VAL A 235 9.76 -0.82 18.33
CA VAL A 235 10.48 -0.20 17.22
C VAL A 235 9.91 -0.65 15.86
N CYS A 236 9.53 -1.93 15.73
CA CYS A 236 9.05 -2.48 14.46
C CYS A 236 7.58 -2.13 14.17
N SER A 237 6.72 -2.08 15.19
CA SER A 237 5.27 -1.80 15.05
C SER A 237 4.93 -0.55 14.22
N PRO A 238 5.52 0.64 14.49
CA PRO A 238 5.20 1.84 13.73
C PRO A 238 5.64 1.78 12.26
N LEU A 239 6.54 0.86 11.88
CA LEU A 239 6.97 0.67 10.48
C LEU A 239 5.89 -0.04 9.65
N LEU A 240 5.04 -0.85 10.28
CA LEU A 240 4.01 -1.66 9.61
C LEU A 240 2.84 -0.83 9.05
N SER A 241 2.73 0.46 9.42
CA SER A 241 1.73 1.35 8.83
C SER A 241 1.94 1.54 7.32
N HIS A 242 3.18 1.37 6.84
CA HIS A 242 3.54 1.61 5.46
C HIS A 242 4.50 0.53 4.93
N ALA A 243 3.95 -0.50 4.28
CA ALA A 243 4.73 -1.64 3.77
C ALA A 243 5.93 -1.25 2.88
N ALA A 244 5.85 -0.15 2.12
CA ALA A 244 6.98 0.31 1.32
C ALA A 244 8.18 0.77 2.16
N GLN A 245 7.94 1.32 3.36
CA GLN A 245 9.03 1.73 4.26
C GLN A 245 9.79 0.51 4.78
N VAL A 246 9.07 -0.55 5.13
CA VAL A 246 9.66 -1.82 5.56
C VAL A 246 10.50 -2.43 4.44
N ARG A 247 9.96 -2.52 3.22
CA ARG A 247 10.70 -3.02 2.04
C ARG A 247 11.95 -2.20 1.75
N PHE A 248 11.89 -0.89 1.98
CA PHE A 248 13.04 -0.01 1.83
C PHE A 248 14.17 -0.33 2.82
N ILE A 249 13.84 -0.64 4.08
CA ILE A 249 14.83 -1.00 5.13
C ILE A 249 15.50 -2.35 4.85
N ARG A 250 14.83 -3.20 4.06
CA ARG A 250 15.33 -4.47 3.50
C ARG A 250 15.43 -5.63 4.47
N LEU A 251 15.51 -6.83 3.89
CA LEU A 251 15.58 -8.08 4.65
C LEU A 251 16.83 -8.21 5.54
N PRO A 252 18.05 -7.76 5.13
CA PRO A 252 19.25 -7.95 5.95
C PRO A 252 19.14 -7.33 7.34
N THR A 253 18.59 -6.11 7.45
CA THR A 253 18.43 -5.39 8.72
C THR A 253 17.52 -6.16 9.67
N PHE A 254 16.33 -6.56 9.20
CA PHE A 254 15.38 -7.32 10.03
C PHE A 254 15.87 -8.75 10.31
N GLY A 255 16.58 -9.36 9.37
CA GLY A 255 17.18 -10.68 9.53
C GLY A 255 18.27 -10.70 10.59
N GLN A 256 19.12 -9.67 10.64
CA GLN A 256 20.13 -9.52 11.70
C GLN A 256 19.48 -9.35 13.07
N LEU A 257 18.42 -8.54 13.19
CA LEU A 257 17.67 -8.41 14.45
C LEU A 257 17.06 -9.75 14.90
N ALA A 258 16.49 -10.52 13.97
CA ALA A 258 15.90 -11.82 14.29
C ALA A 258 16.96 -12.84 14.76
N ARG A 259 18.15 -12.84 14.15
CA ARG A 259 19.28 -13.67 14.60
C ARG A 259 19.80 -13.26 15.96
N ALA A 260 20.00 -11.96 16.19
CA ALA A 260 20.47 -11.44 17.48
C ALA A 260 19.49 -11.77 18.62
N LEU A 261 18.19 -11.87 18.33
CA LEU A 261 17.19 -12.36 19.28
C LEU A 261 17.31 -13.87 19.54
N GLY A 262 17.54 -14.67 18.49
CA GLY A 262 17.79 -16.11 18.61
C GLY A 262 19.01 -16.42 19.47
N ASP A 263 20.11 -15.67 19.30
CA ASP A 263 21.34 -15.81 20.12
C ASP A 263 21.10 -15.51 21.61
N LEU A 264 20.07 -14.71 21.91
CA LEU A 264 19.63 -14.34 23.26
C LEU A 264 18.52 -15.23 23.81
N ASP A 265 18.12 -16.28 23.07
CA ASP A 265 16.97 -17.14 23.41
C ASP A 265 15.67 -16.32 23.62
N VAL A 266 15.46 -15.32 22.75
CA VAL A 266 14.27 -14.48 22.71
C VAL A 266 13.47 -14.78 21.45
N ALA A 267 12.23 -15.23 21.61
CA ALA A 267 11.34 -15.47 20.48
C ALA A 267 11.10 -14.18 19.66
N VAL A 268 11.10 -14.32 18.33
CA VAL A 268 10.85 -13.23 17.38
C VAL A 268 9.50 -12.54 17.70
N PRO A 269 9.46 -11.20 17.90
CA PRO A 269 8.22 -10.48 18.10
C PRO A 269 7.32 -10.47 16.85
N ASN A 270 6.01 -10.29 17.08
CA ASN A 270 4.98 -10.24 16.05
C ASN A 270 5.27 -9.18 14.96
N ALA A 271 5.64 -7.96 15.37
CA ALA A 271 5.92 -6.90 14.42
C ALA A 271 7.17 -7.17 13.58
N LEU A 272 8.21 -7.77 14.18
CA LEU A 272 9.42 -8.16 13.45
C LEU A 272 9.13 -9.27 12.44
N ALA A 273 8.33 -10.28 12.80
CA ALA A 273 7.90 -11.32 11.87
C ALA A 273 7.16 -10.73 10.65
N GLN A 274 6.23 -9.80 10.86
CA GLN A 274 5.56 -9.11 9.76
C GLN A 274 6.54 -8.29 8.90
N CYS A 275 7.53 -7.62 9.50
CA CYS A 275 8.57 -6.92 8.75
C CYS A 275 9.39 -7.87 7.86
N LEU A 276 9.79 -9.03 8.39
CA LEU A 276 10.49 -10.06 7.63
C LEU A 276 9.67 -10.54 6.42
N PHE A 277 8.37 -10.80 6.62
CA PHE A 277 7.48 -11.29 5.56
C PHE A 277 7.26 -10.24 4.47
N LEU A 278 7.15 -8.97 4.82
CA LEU A 278 7.03 -7.87 3.83
C LEU A 278 8.27 -7.74 2.94
N CYS A 279 9.44 -8.16 3.43
CA CYS A 279 10.73 -8.15 2.72
C CYS A 279 11.04 -9.45 1.96
N MET A 280 10.06 -10.34 1.77
CA MET A 280 10.29 -11.66 1.17
C MET A 280 10.92 -11.63 -0.23
N ALA A 281 10.69 -10.58 -1.02
CA ALA A 281 11.27 -10.42 -2.36
C ALA A 281 12.77 -10.07 -2.40
N ASP A 282 13.37 -9.73 -1.26
CA ASP A 282 14.75 -9.24 -1.25
C ASP A 282 15.76 -10.37 -1.50
N ALA A 283 16.44 -10.33 -2.65
CA ALA A 283 17.45 -11.33 -2.99
C ALA A 283 18.78 -11.13 -2.24
N ALA A 284 18.95 -10.06 -1.46
CA ALA A 284 20.17 -9.89 -0.67
C ALA A 284 20.27 -10.98 0.39
N VAL A 285 21.32 -11.79 0.26
CA VAL A 285 21.69 -12.82 1.23
C VAL A 285 22.26 -12.10 2.46
N PRO A 286 21.65 -12.20 3.64
CA PRO A 286 22.29 -11.75 4.87
C PRO A 286 23.56 -12.59 5.11
N PRO A 287 24.62 -12.05 5.73
CA PRO A 287 25.90 -12.76 5.90
C PRO A 287 25.69 -14.16 6.49
N PRO A 288 26.42 -15.19 6.03
CA PRO A 288 26.21 -16.56 6.48
C PRO A 288 26.42 -16.66 8.00
N ALA A 289 25.53 -17.40 8.67
CA ALA A 289 25.74 -17.75 10.07
C ALA A 289 26.94 -18.71 10.17
N SER A 290 27.83 -18.46 11.12
CA SER A 290 28.86 -19.42 11.51
C SER A 290 28.20 -20.57 12.29
N GLY A 291 27.65 -21.56 11.58
CA GLY A 291 27.08 -22.77 12.18
C GLY A 291 25.81 -23.26 11.48
N ALA A 292 25.72 -24.57 11.26
CA ALA A 292 24.52 -25.25 10.80
C ALA A 292 23.47 -25.28 11.92
N SER A 293 22.70 -24.19 12.04
CA SER A 293 21.58 -24.09 12.97
C SER A 293 20.28 -24.61 12.33
N SER A 294 19.54 -25.47 13.05
CA SER A 294 18.20 -25.95 12.68
C SER A 294 17.10 -24.89 12.84
N ASP A 295 17.47 -23.62 13.02
CA ASP A 295 16.56 -22.52 13.29
C ASP A 295 15.75 -22.12 12.03
N THR A 296 14.42 -22.08 12.18
CA THR A 296 13.46 -21.65 11.15
C THR A 296 13.78 -20.27 10.58
N VAL A 297 14.34 -19.36 11.39
CA VAL A 297 14.78 -18.02 10.94
C VAL A 297 15.98 -18.12 10.01
N ALA A 298 16.97 -18.95 10.35
CA ALA A 298 18.14 -19.15 9.51
C ALA A 298 17.75 -19.73 8.13
N GLN A 299 16.86 -20.72 8.12
CA GLN A 299 16.32 -21.30 6.89
C GLN A 299 15.53 -20.29 6.06
N TYR A 300 14.70 -19.45 6.69
CA TYR A 300 13.97 -18.37 6.01
C TYR A 300 14.93 -17.40 5.32
N LEU A 301 16.00 -17.00 6.00
CA LEU A 301 16.97 -16.02 5.49
C LEU A 301 17.87 -16.59 4.39
N SER A 302 18.17 -17.89 4.40
CA SER A 302 18.99 -18.54 3.37
C SER A 302 18.19 -19.00 2.14
N CYS A 303 16.87 -19.10 2.24
CA CYS A 303 16.02 -19.59 1.15
C CYS A 303 15.85 -18.53 0.05
N ASP A 304 15.66 -18.98 -1.19
CA ASP A 304 15.35 -18.11 -2.32
C ASP A 304 13.96 -17.46 -2.15
N PRO A 305 13.77 -16.21 -2.62
CA PRO A 305 12.51 -15.46 -2.48
C PRO A 305 11.22 -16.26 -2.75
N PRO A 306 11.08 -17.06 -3.84
CA PRO A 306 9.85 -17.82 -4.09
C PRO A 306 9.62 -19.00 -3.15
N GLY A 307 10.64 -19.49 -2.43
CA GLY A 307 10.53 -20.60 -1.48
C GLY A 307 10.31 -20.17 -0.03
N ARG A 308 10.64 -18.91 0.30
CA ARG A 308 10.62 -18.36 1.67
C ARG A 308 9.29 -18.47 2.40
N TRP A 309 8.16 -18.52 1.70
CA TRP A 309 6.84 -18.61 2.33
C TRP A 309 6.64 -19.88 3.15
N LEU A 310 7.27 -21.00 2.76
CA LEU A 310 7.21 -22.26 3.53
C LEU A 310 7.89 -22.08 4.89
N HIS A 311 9.09 -21.50 4.90
CA HIS A 311 9.80 -21.22 6.15
C HIS A 311 9.10 -20.14 6.98
N ALA A 312 8.43 -19.20 6.33
CA ALA A 312 7.62 -18.20 7.02
C ALA A 312 6.41 -18.84 7.77
N LEU A 313 5.76 -19.83 7.16
CA LEU A 313 4.73 -20.63 7.84
C LEU A 313 5.33 -21.43 9.00
N ALA A 314 6.49 -22.06 8.81
CA ALA A 314 7.18 -22.78 9.88
C ALA A 314 7.56 -21.87 11.07
N MET A 315 7.96 -20.63 10.80
CA MET A 315 8.20 -19.61 11.84
C MET A 315 6.92 -19.28 12.62
N LEU A 316 5.76 -19.16 11.94
CA LEU A 316 4.48 -18.95 12.61
C LEU A 316 4.06 -20.15 13.44
N ASP A 317 4.27 -21.37 12.95
CA ASP A 317 3.97 -22.61 13.68
C ASP A 317 4.85 -22.78 14.91
N ALA A 318 6.14 -22.40 14.84
CA ALA A 318 7.04 -22.37 15.99
C ALA A 318 6.57 -21.34 17.02
N ALA A 319 6.30 -20.11 16.60
CA ALA A 319 5.84 -19.04 17.49
C ALA A 319 4.50 -19.36 18.16
N HIS A 320 3.59 -20.04 17.46
CA HIS A 320 2.32 -20.48 18.01
C HIS A 320 2.51 -21.55 19.09
N ARG A 321 3.33 -22.58 18.82
CA ARG A 321 3.63 -23.66 19.78
C ARG A 321 4.31 -23.14 21.05
N GLU A 322 5.21 -22.17 20.89
CA GLU A 322 5.92 -21.53 21.99
C GLU A 322 5.08 -20.46 22.72
N SER A 323 3.82 -20.24 22.30
CA SER A 323 2.96 -19.18 22.82
C SER A 323 3.62 -17.79 22.78
N ALA A 324 4.51 -17.56 21.80
CA ALA A 324 5.22 -16.30 21.67
C ALA A 324 4.28 -15.16 21.25
N TYR A 325 3.33 -15.45 20.36
CA TYR A 325 2.23 -14.55 19.99
C TYR A 325 1.11 -15.33 19.29
N ARG A 326 -0.08 -14.73 19.21
CA ARG A 326 -1.20 -15.29 18.47
C ARG A 326 -1.08 -14.96 16.98
N VAL A 327 -1.07 -15.97 16.13
CA VAL A 327 -1.14 -15.81 14.67
C VAL A 327 -2.48 -15.16 14.30
N SER A 328 -2.46 -14.24 13.35
CA SER A 328 -3.58 -13.34 13.05
C SER A 328 -3.59 -12.92 11.58
N ALA A 329 -4.69 -12.32 11.12
CA ALA A 329 -4.82 -11.81 9.74
C ALA A 329 -3.73 -10.78 9.37
N ALA A 330 -3.08 -10.13 10.33
CA ALA A 330 -1.96 -9.25 10.06
C ALA A 330 -0.76 -9.99 9.44
N HIS A 331 -0.49 -11.22 9.91
CA HIS A 331 0.56 -12.08 9.38
C HIS A 331 0.22 -12.55 7.97
N GLU A 332 -1.03 -12.97 7.75
CA GLU A 332 -1.53 -13.35 6.42
C GLU A 332 -1.34 -12.21 5.42
N ARG A 333 -1.77 -10.98 5.78
CA ARG A 333 -1.57 -9.79 4.93
C ARG A 333 -0.10 -9.52 4.63
N ALA A 334 0.76 -9.61 5.64
CA ALA A 334 2.19 -9.38 5.47
C ALA A 334 2.81 -10.40 4.51
N LEU A 335 2.46 -11.69 4.65
CA LEU A 335 2.89 -12.77 3.77
C LEU A 335 2.40 -12.60 2.33
N LEU A 336 1.11 -12.34 2.14
CA LEU A 336 0.54 -12.12 0.82
C LEU A 336 1.16 -10.90 0.14
N SER A 337 1.32 -9.81 0.89
CA SER A 337 1.98 -8.58 0.40
C SER A 337 3.45 -8.84 0.04
N GLY A 338 4.16 -9.65 0.84
CA GLY A 338 5.52 -10.12 0.55
C GLY A 338 5.61 -10.93 -0.75
N LEU A 339 4.75 -11.93 -0.91
CA LEU A 339 4.70 -12.77 -2.11
C LEU A 339 4.37 -11.98 -3.38
N GLN A 340 3.46 -11.01 -3.29
CA GLN A 340 3.12 -10.14 -4.41
C GLN A 340 4.25 -9.19 -4.81
N SER A 341 5.18 -8.89 -3.90
CA SER A 341 6.34 -8.06 -4.23
C SER A 341 7.41 -8.77 -5.08
N ILE A 342 7.34 -10.11 -5.22
CA ILE A 342 8.17 -10.87 -6.18
C ILE A 342 7.56 -10.77 -7.57
N SER A 343 6.38 -11.37 -7.75
CA SER A 343 5.53 -11.25 -8.94
C SER A 343 4.27 -12.07 -8.73
N ILE A 344 3.09 -11.44 -8.87
CA ILE A 344 1.79 -12.12 -8.76
C ILE A 344 1.71 -13.32 -9.72
N THR A 345 2.24 -13.21 -10.94
CA THR A 345 2.18 -14.31 -11.94
C THR A 345 3.01 -15.53 -11.53
N ARG A 346 4.06 -15.34 -10.73
CA ARG A 346 4.95 -16.42 -10.28
C ARG A 346 4.54 -17.00 -8.92
N THR A 347 3.88 -16.21 -8.07
CA THR A 347 3.66 -16.56 -6.66
C THR A 347 2.19 -16.76 -6.28
N TRP A 348 1.23 -16.64 -7.21
CA TRP A 348 -0.19 -16.79 -6.88
C TRP A 348 -0.54 -18.16 -6.27
N THR A 349 0.10 -19.25 -6.70
CA THR A 349 -0.12 -20.59 -6.12
C THR A 349 0.35 -20.66 -4.67
N ALA A 350 1.54 -20.13 -4.38
CA ALA A 350 2.08 -20.01 -3.03
C ALA A 350 1.16 -19.13 -2.17
N ALA A 351 0.67 -18.01 -2.69
CA ALA A 351 -0.24 -17.12 -1.98
C ALA A 351 -1.54 -17.82 -1.57
N LEU A 352 -2.19 -18.54 -2.49
CA LEU A 352 -3.42 -19.28 -2.19
C LEU A 352 -3.18 -20.44 -1.19
N ARG A 353 -2.03 -21.13 -1.30
CA ARG A 353 -1.64 -22.18 -0.34
C ARG A 353 -1.36 -21.62 1.05
N THR A 354 -0.74 -20.44 1.16
CA THR A 354 -0.54 -19.74 2.43
C THR A 354 -1.86 -19.42 3.11
N VAL A 355 -2.85 -18.91 2.37
CA VAL A 355 -4.20 -18.65 2.93
C VAL A 355 -4.83 -19.94 3.43
N ALA A 356 -4.82 -20.99 2.62
CA ALA A 356 -5.40 -22.29 3.00
C ALA A 356 -4.70 -22.90 4.24
N ALA A 357 -3.38 -22.76 4.36
CA ALA A 357 -2.63 -23.24 5.51
C ALA A 357 -2.95 -22.46 6.80
N LEU A 358 -3.06 -21.13 6.71
CA LEU A 358 -3.42 -20.30 7.87
C LEU A 358 -4.87 -20.50 8.30
N GLU A 359 -5.78 -20.72 7.34
CA GLU A 359 -7.17 -21.07 7.59
C GLU A 359 -7.29 -22.44 8.27
N GLY A 360 -6.60 -23.47 7.78
CA GLY A 360 -6.65 -24.82 8.32
C GLY A 360 -5.95 -24.99 9.67
N THR A 361 -4.73 -24.44 9.82
CA THR A 361 -3.89 -24.67 11.01
C THR A 361 -4.19 -23.66 12.13
N HIS A 362 -4.38 -22.38 11.79
CA HIS A 362 -4.48 -21.29 12.76
C HIS A 362 -5.89 -20.70 12.87
N GLN A 363 -6.86 -21.20 12.09
CA GLN A 363 -8.23 -20.67 12.00
C GLN A 363 -8.25 -19.16 11.70
N VAL A 364 -7.26 -18.67 10.94
CA VAL A 364 -7.18 -17.28 10.52
C VAL A 364 -7.89 -17.14 9.18
N LEU A 365 -8.95 -16.35 9.16
CA LEU A 365 -9.68 -16.02 7.94
C LEU A 365 -9.20 -14.68 7.36
N PRO A 366 -9.15 -14.56 6.01
CA PRO A 366 -8.86 -13.30 5.34
C PRO A 366 -9.81 -12.18 5.79
N ASP A 367 -9.25 -11.07 6.27
CA ASP A 367 -10.02 -9.88 6.61
C ASP A 367 -10.33 -9.02 5.37
N GLU A 368 -11.23 -8.02 5.52
CA GLU A 368 -11.61 -7.14 4.41
C GLU A 368 -10.43 -6.43 3.74
N ARG A 369 -9.35 -6.14 4.49
CA ARG A 369 -8.15 -5.47 3.96
C ARG A 369 -7.31 -6.40 3.07
N THR A 370 -7.44 -7.71 3.30
CA THR A 370 -6.77 -8.78 2.57
C THR A 370 -7.47 -9.09 1.25
N LEU A 371 -8.80 -8.95 1.20
CA LEU A 371 -9.61 -9.36 0.06
C LEU A 371 -9.14 -8.80 -1.29
N PRO A 372 -8.76 -7.52 -1.47
CA PRO A 372 -8.28 -7.03 -2.76
C PRO A 372 -6.96 -7.70 -3.21
N THR A 373 -6.08 -8.03 -2.26
CA THR A 373 -4.84 -8.77 -2.51
C THR A 373 -5.14 -10.22 -2.87
N LEU A 374 -6.07 -10.86 -2.18
CA LEU A 374 -6.47 -12.23 -2.47
C LEU A 374 -7.17 -12.36 -3.83
N LEU A 375 -8.04 -11.41 -4.18
CA LEU A 375 -8.73 -11.34 -5.46
C LEU A 375 -7.74 -11.35 -6.64
N LEU A 376 -6.61 -10.63 -6.52
CA LEU A 376 -5.54 -10.64 -7.52
C LEU A 376 -4.94 -12.04 -7.76
N ASN A 377 -4.70 -12.79 -6.68
CA ASN A 377 -4.14 -14.15 -6.76
C ASN A 377 -5.17 -15.13 -7.31
N LEU A 378 -6.43 -15.05 -6.85
CA LEU A 378 -7.53 -15.87 -7.36
C LEU A 378 -7.75 -15.65 -8.87
N LYS A 379 -7.67 -14.39 -9.32
CA LYS A 379 -7.77 -14.05 -10.74
C LYS A 379 -6.68 -14.72 -11.60
N GLN A 380 -5.46 -14.89 -11.09
CA GLN A 380 -4.40 -15.57 -11.85
C GLN A 380 -4.74 -17.03 -12.13
N GLN A 381 -5.48 -17.69 -11.24
CA GLN A 381 -5.94 -19.06 -11.46
C GLN A 381 -7.02 -19.09 -12.54
N SER A 382 -8.06 -18.27 -12.39
CA SER A 382 -9.08 -18.01 -13.39
C SER A 382 -9.83 -16.72 -13.02
N TRP A 383 -10.39 -16.03 -14.01
CA TRP A 383 -11.17 -14.82 -13.70
C TRP A 383 -12.44 -15.13 -12.91
N GLN A 384 -13.04 -16.32 -13.10
CA GLN A 384 -14.21 -16.77 -12.33
C GLN A 384 -13.85 -16.94 -10.86
N ASN A 385 -12.65 -17.45 -10.56
CA ASN A 385 -12.21 -17.70 -9.20
C ASN A 385 -12.03 -16.40 -8.41
N ALA A 386 -11.89 -15.25 -9.07
CA ALA A 386 -11.88 -13.95 -8.39
C ALA A 386 -13.13 -13.74 -7.52
N PHE A 387 -14.29 -14.28 -7.92
CA PHE A 387 -15.54 -14.19 -7.15
C PHE A 387 -15.55 -15.05 -5.89
N HIS A 388 -14.67 -16.05 -5.77
CA HIS A 388 -14.53 -16.82 -4.53
C HIS A 388 -14.06 -15.96 -3.35
N VAL A 389 -13.55 -14.75 -3.58
CA VAL A 389 -13.25 -13.80 -2.51
C VAL A 389 -14.48 -13.48 -1.66
N LEU A 390 -15.69 -13.58 -2.22
CA LEU A 390 -16.95 -13.34 -1.50
C LEU A 390 -17.21 -14.36 -0.39
N ARG A 391 -16.61 -15.55 -0.42
CA ARG A 391 -16.76 -16.55 0.66
C ARG A 391 -16.23 -16.05 2.00
N TYR A 392 -15.30 -15.10 1.97
CA TYR A 392 -14.67 -14.50 3.14
C TYR A 392 -15.38 -13.23 3.61
N VAL A 393 -16.42 -12.80 2.89
CA VAL A 393 -17.30 -11.72 3.33
C VAL A 393 -18.29 -12.31 4.34
N PRO A 394 -18.56 -11.64 5.48
CA PRO A 394 -19.54 -12.14 6.45
C PRO A 394 -20.88 -12.45 5.77
N GLY A 395 -21.33 -13.70 5.80
CA GLY A 395 -22.57 -14.16 5.16
C GLY A 395 -22.45 -14.55 3.68
N GLY A 396 -21.29 -14.43 3.05
CA GLY A 396 -21.05 -14.93 1.68
C GLY A 396 -21.75 -14.16 0.55
N GLU A 397 -22.55 -13.14 0.88
CA GLU A 397 -23.36 -12.37 -0.06
C GLU A 397 -22.61 -11.16 -0.60
N ALA A 398 -22.80 -10.87 -1.90
CA ALA A 398 -22.26 -9.65 -2.52
C ALA A 398 -22.76 -8.36 -1.83
N ASP A 399 -23.98 -8.37 -1.29
CA ASP A 399 -24.55 -7.21 -0.58
C ASP A 399 -23.78 -6.83 0.69
N ARG A 400 -23.06 -7.77 1.29
CA ARG A 400 -22.27 -7.53 2.50
C ARG A 400 -20.83 -7.16 2.17
N ALA A 401 -20.37 -7.40 0.94
CA ALA A 401 -19.00 -7.13 0.51
C ALA A 401 -18.71 -5.63 0.43
N SER A 402 -17.54 -5.20 0.92
CA SER A 402 -17.17 -3.79 0.90
C SER A 402 -17.23 -3.19 -0.52
N PRO A 403 -17.55 -1.88 -0.66
CA PRO A 403 -17.65 -1.25 -1.97
C PRO A 403 -16.38 -1.34 -2.83
N SER A 404 -15.20 -1.41 -2.21
CA SER A 404 -13.93 -1.60 -2.91
C SER A 404 -13.84 -2.98 -3.56
N VAL A 405 -14.19 -4.05 -2.83
CA VAL A 405 -14.22 -5.42 -3.35
C VAL A 405 -15.25 -5.56 -4.47
N LEU A 406 -16.44 -4.98 -4.32
CA LEU A 406 -17.47 -5.01 -5.37
C LEU A 406 -17.02 -4.27 -6.63
N ARG A 407 -16.33 -3.13 -6.49
CA ARG A 407 -15.77 -2.36 -7.62
C ARG A 407 -14.67 -3.14 -8.33
N ASP A 408 -13.82 -3.83 -7.58
CA ASP A 408 -12.75 -4.67 -8.12
C ASP A 408 -13.33 -5.88 -8.88
N LEU A 409 -14.36 -6.53 -8.33
CA LEU A 409 -15.11 -7.59 -9.02
C LEU A 409 -15.83 -7.08 -10.26
N GLN A 410 -16.41 -5.87 -10.22
CA GLN A 410 -17.06 -5.23 -11.36
C GLN A 410 -16.09 -5.03 -12.52
N LEU A 411 -14.86 -4.61 -12.21
CA LEU A 411 -13.80 -4.50 -13.21
C LEU A 411 -13.35 -5.85 -13.77
N VAL A 412 -13.19 -6.88 -12.92
CA VAL A 412 -12.86 -8.23 -13.42
C VAL A 412 -13.95 -8.73 -14.35
N ALA A 413 -15.22 -8.53 -13.96
CA ALA A 413 -16.38 -8.87 -14.79
C ALA A 413 -16.36 -8.11 -16.11
N LEU A 414 -16.06 -6.81 -16.12
CA LEU A 414 -15.99 -6.01 -17.35
C LEU A 414 -14.98 -6.57 -18.36
N LYS A 415 -13.83 -7.07 -17.88
CA LYS A 415 -12.76 -7.58 -18.74
C LYS A 415 -13.00 -9.00 -19.25
N HIS A 416 -13.76 -9.82 -18.52
CA HIS A 416 -13.79 -11.27 -18.77
C HIS A 416 -15.19 -11.91 -18.82
N ALA A 417 -16.19 -11.31 -18.18
CA ALA A 417 -17.54 -11.83 -18.13
C ALA A 417 -18.44 -11.23 -19.23
N SER A 418 -19.69 -11.67 -19.28
CA SER A 418 -20.70 -11.03 -20.12
C SER A 418 -21.04 -9.63 -19.60
N TRP A 419 -21.50 -8.75 -20.50
CA TRP A 419 -21.85 -7.37 -20.18
C TRP A 419 -22.95 -7.24 -19.11
N VAL A 420 -23.72 -8.29 -18.84
CA VAL A 420 -24.77 -8.32 -17.81
C VAL A 420 -24.17 -8.35 -16.39
N VAL A 421 -23.02 -8.99 -16.20
CA VAL A 421 -22.45 -9.19 -14.85
C VAL A 421 -22.01 -7.87 -14.19
N PRO A 422 -21.28 -6.96 -14.89
CA PRO A 422 -20.97 -5.62 -14.34
C PRO A 422 -22.20 -4.80 -13.95
N LEU A 423 -23.31 -4.96 -14.69
CA LEU A 423 -24.58 -4.27 -14.42
C LEU A 423 -25.29 -4.84 -13.18
N ARG A 424 -25.26 -6.17 -12.98
CA ARG A 424 -25.76 -6.79 -11.76
C ARG A 424 -24.97 -6.30 -10.53
N LEU A 425 -23.65 -6.23 -10.64
CA LEU A 425 -22.78 -5.70 -9.58
C LEU A 425 -23.07 -4.22 -9.27
N MET A 426 -23.50 -3.43 -10.25
CA MET A 426 -23.95 -2.06 -10.04
C MET A 426 -25.18 -1.98 -9.13
N ALA A 427 -26.15 -2.88 -9.27
CA ALA A 427 -27.33 -2.89 -8.42
C ALA A 427 -26.98 -3.12 -6.93
N HIS A 428 -25.94 -3.91 -6.64
CA HIS A 428 -25.41 -4.07 -5.28
C HIS A 428 -24.77 -2.77 -4.76
N LEU A 429 -23.97 -2.10 -5.60
CA LEU A 429 -23.33 -0.82 -5.26
C LEU A 429 -24.34 0.31 -5.02
N GLN A 430 -25.39 0.39 -5.83
CA GLN A 430 -26.46 1.39 -5.71
C GLN A 430 -27.29 1.21 -4.44
N ARG A 431 -27.66 -0.04 -4.09
CA ARG A 431 -28.38 -0.34 -2.84
C ARG A 431 -27.60 0.12 -1.61
N ARG A 432 -26.27 0.08 -1.67
CA ARG A 432 -25.36 0.56 -0.61
C ARG A 432 -24.99 2.04 -0.73
N GLN A 433 -25.50 2.74 -1.74
CA GLN A 433 -25.15 4.13 -2.04
C GLN A 433 -23.64 4.36 -2.20
N ALA A 434 -22.93 3.36 -2.72
CA ALA A 434 -21.48 3.35 -2.88
C ALA A 434 -21.06 3.33 -4.37
N ASP A 435 -21.99 3.67 -5.24
CA ASP A 435 -21.80 3.86 -6.68
C ASP A 435 -20.99 5.13 -6.97
N GLY A 436 -19.83 4.95 -7.59
CA GLY A 436 -18.93 6.04 -7.97
C GLY A 436 -18.79 6.22 -9.47
N PHE A 437 -18.07 7.27 -9.88
CA PHE A 437 -17.82 7.58 -11.30
C PHE A 437 -17.31 6.37 -12.09
N MET A 438 -16.30 5.66 -11.57
CA MET A 438 -15.75 4.48 -12.23
C MET A 438 -16.76 3.35 -12.37
N SER A 439 -17.67 3.18 -11.42
CA SER A 439 -18.72 2.15 -11.50
C SER A 439 -19.69 2.44 -12.64
N TYR A 440 -20.12 3.70 -12.80
CA TYR A 440 -20.93 4.13 -13.95
C TYR A 440 -20.17 3.98 -15.27
N LEU A 441 -18.86 4.31 -15.30
CA LEU A 441 -18.04 4.14 -16.50
C LEU A 441 -17.88 2.67 -16.91
N TYR A 442 -17.75 1.76 -15.93
CA TYR A 442 -17.74 0.32 -16.18
C TYR A 442 -19.08 -0.19 -16.72
N CYS A 443 -20.20 0.29 -16.18
CA CYS A 443 -21.53 -0.04 -16.69
C CYS A 443 -21.79 0.52 -18.09
N LEU A 444 -21.37 1.76 -18.36
CA LEU A 444 -21.41 2.36 -19.69
C LEU A 444 -20.66 1.48 -20.69
N CYS A 445 -19.42 1.11 -20.36
CA CYS A 445 -18.61 0.25 -21.21
C CYS A 445 -19.25 -1.14 -21.41
N ALA A 446 -19.80 -1.74 -20.35
CA ALA A 446 -20.47 -3.02 -20.44
C ALA A 446 -21.71 -2.95 -21.36
N ALA A 447 -22.61 -2.00 -21.12
CA ALA A 447 -23.81 -1.82 -21.95
C ALA A 447 -23.47 -1.54 -23.42
N ALA A 448 -22.42 -0.74 -23.67
CA ALA A 448 -21.88 -0.48 -25.00
C ALA A 448 -21.37 -1.76 -25.68
N ARG A 449 -20.61 -2.62 -24.98
CA ARG A 449 -20.18 -3.94 -25.48
C ARG A 449 -21.33 -4.90 -25.75
N GLY A 450 -22.49 -4.68 -25.12
CA GLY A 450 -23.71 -5.45 -25.36
C GLY A 450 -24.61 -4.87 -26.44
N GLY A 451 -24.23 -3.77 -27.08
CA GLY A 451 -25.01 -3.11 -28.12
C GLY A 451 -26.27 -2.39 -27.61
N ASN A 452 -26.43 -2.22 -26.29
CA ASN A 452 -27.60 -1.57 -25.73
C ASN A 452 -27.37 -0.05 -25.62
N ALA A 453 -27.71 0.68 -26.68
CA ALA A 453 -27.53 2.12 -26.79
C ALA A 453 -28.32 2.91 -25.72
N GLU A 454 -29.54 2.46 -25.40
CA GLU A 454 -30.41 3.05 -24.37
C GLU A 454 -29.71 3.03 -23.01
N LEU A 455 -29.33 1.83 -22.57
CA LEU A 455 -28.73 1.61 -21.27
C LEU A 455 -27.33 2.27 -21.17
N ALA A 456 -26.57 2.26 -22.27
CA ALA A 456 -25.32 2.98 -22.35
C ALA A 456 -25.55 4.49 -22.15
N PHE A 457 -26.55 5.07 -22.80
CA PHE A 457 -26.87 6.49 -22.65
C PHE A 457 -27.35 6.84 -21.22
N GLU A 458 -28.18 5.99 -20.60
CA GLU A 458 -28.60 6.15 -19.20
C GLU A 458 -27.42 6.17 -18.22
N HIS A 459 -26.45 5.26 -18.40
CA HIS A 459 -25.24 5.23 -17.60
C HIS A 459 -24.32 6.41 -17.88
N PHE A 460 -24.23 6.86 -19.13
CA PHE A 460 -23.50 8.07 -19.51
C PHE A 460 -24.05 9.31 -18.79
N GLN A 461 -25.38 9.52 -18.82
CA GLN A 461 -26.02 10.61 -18.05
C GLN A 461 -25.79 10.47 -16.54
N SER A 462 -25.75 9.24 -16.03
CA SER A 462 -25.56 8.97 -14.61
C SER A 462 -24.11 9.17 -14.13
N LEU A 463 -23.14 9.41 -15.02
CA LEU A 463 -21.78 9.84 -14.65
C LEU A 463 -21.80 11.14 -13.84
N ARG A 464 -22.86 11.97 -13.94
CA ARG A 464 -23.02 13.15 -13.10
C ARG A 464 -23.31 12.82 -11.63
N ARG A 465 -23.96 11.69 -11.37
CA ARG A 465 -24.52 11.28 -10.07
C ARG A 465 -23.55 10.49 -9.20
N GLY A 466 -22.45 9.98 -9.77
CA GLY A 466 -21.48 9.15 -9.05
C GLY A 466 -20.95 9.84 -7.78
N ARG A 467 -21.19 9.22 -6.62
CA ARG A 467 -20.67 9.66 -5.31
C ARG A 467 -19.16 9.37 -5.23
N GLY A 468 -18.42 10.11 -4.41
CA GLY A 468 -16.95 9.98 -4.36
C GLY A 468 -16.20 10.80 -5.41
N ARG A 469 -16.82 11.87 -5.95
CA ARG A 469 -16.07 12.90 -6.68
C ARG A 469 -15.03 13.49 -5.73
N HIS A 470 -13.76 13.18 -5.96
CA HIS A 470 -12.66 13.94 -5.40
C HIS A 470 -12.94 15.43 -5.65
N SER A 471 -12.62 16.31 -4.70
CA SER A 471 -12.79 17.77 -4.84
C SER A 471 -12.19 18.34 -6.14
N ALA A 472 -11.18 17.68 -6.71
CA ALA A 472 -10.58 17.98 -8.01
C ALA A 472 -11.47 17.63 -9.24
N LEU A 473 -12.38 16.66 -9.12
CA LEU A 473 -13.36 16.26 -10.16
C LEU A 473 -14.64 17.12 -10.15
N LEU A 474 -14.86 17.95 -9.12
CA LEU A 474 -15.97 18.90 -9.10
C LEU A 474 -15.81 20.01 -10.16
N LEU A 475 -14.58 20.27 -10.61
CA LEU A 475 -14.26 21.32 -11.57
C LEU A 475 -14.30 20.84 -13.05
N LEU A 476 -14.49 19.54 -13.31
CA LEU A 476 -14.36 18.96 -14.64
C LEU A 476 -15.62 18.18 -15.04
N SER A 477 -16.17 18.48 -16.22
CA SER A 477 -17.37 17.81 -16.73
C SER A 477 -17.09 16.32 -17.00
N PRO A 478 -17.94 15.39 -16.49
CA PRO A 478 -17.84 13.97 -16.84
C PRO A 478 -18.21 13.69 -18.31
N TYR A 479 -18.80 14.67 -19.00
CA TYR A 479 -19.21 14.58 -20.40
C TYR A 479 -18.08 15.08 -21.30
N ASN A 480 -17.02 14.27 -21.37
CA ASN A 480 -15.79 14.60 -22.04
C ASN A 480 -15.41 13.57 -23.10
N GLU A 481 -14.33 13.87 -23.80
CA GLU A 481 -13.80 13.04 -24.88
C GLU A 481 -13.52 11.59 -24.46
N LEU A 482 -13.04 11.38 -23.22
CA LEU A 482 -12.68 10.06 -22.72
C LEU A 482 -13.92 9.19 -22.49
N THR A 483 -14.96 9.74 -21.84
CA THR A 483 -16.15 8.97 -21.51
C THR A 483 -16.96 8.59 -22.74
N VAL A 484 -17.00 9.47 -23.75
CA VAL A 484 -17.57 9.14 -25.08
C VAL A 484 -16.71 8.12 -25.81
N GLY A 485 -15.38 8.30 -25.83
CA GLY A 485 -14.45 7.39 -26.50
C GLY A 485 -14.52 5.96 -25.96
N VAL A 486 -14.69 5.79 -24.65
CA VAL A 486 -14.85 4.46 -24.02
C VAL A 486 -16.08 3.72 -24.56
N ALA A 487 -17.22 4.41 -24.71
CA ALA A 487 -18.44 3.80 -25.26
C ALA A 487 -18.28 3.51 -26.76
N ALA A 488 -17.68 4.44 -27.51
CA ALA A 488 -17.47 4.28 -28.95
C ALA A 488 -16.58 3.08 -29.28
N VAL A 489 -15.41 2.96 -28.64
CA VAL A 489 -14.51 1.81 -28.83
C VAL A 489 -15.20 0.51 -28.43
N ALA A 490 -15.96 0.51 -27.33
CA ALA A 490 -16.68 -0.68 -26.87
C ALA A 490 -17.77 -1.16 -27.84
N MET A 491 -18.48 -0.25 -28.53
CA MET A 491 -19.48 -0.61 -29.54
C MET A 491 -18.83 -1.02 -30.87
N LEU A 492 -17.77 -0.34 -31.29
CA LEU A 492 -17.05 -0.66 -32.53
C LEU A 492 -16.35 -2.03 -32.45
N ASP A 493 -15.63 -2.33 -31.36
CA ASP A 493 -15.03 -3.66 -31.16
C ASP A 493 -16.10 -4.76 -31.04
N GLY A 494 -17.32 -4.41 -30.63
CA GLY A 494 -18.46 -5.32 -30.53
C GLY A 494 -19.24 -5.55 -31.82
N GLY A 495 -18.94 -4.82 -32.91
CA GLY A 495 -19.76 -4.84 -34.13
C GLY A 495 -21.18 -4.33 -33.90
N HIS A 496 -21.32 -3.26 -33.12
CA HIS A 496 -22.59 -2.66 -32.72
C HIS A 496 -22.74 -1.23 -33.26
N GLU A 497 -22.52 -1.07 -34.56
CA GLU A 497 -22.49 0.23 -35.24
C GLU A 497 -23.84 0.95 -35.19
N GLU A 498 -24.97 0.24 -35.37
CA GLU A 498 -26.32 0.84 -35.26
C GLU A 498 -26.58 1.38 -33.85
N ALA A 499 -26.12 0.67 -32.82
CA ALA A 499 -26.19 1.13 -31.44
C ALA A 499 -25.34 2.39 -31.24
N LEU A 500 -24.17 2.46 -31.88
CA LEU A 500 -23.30 3.63 -31.83
C LEU A 500 -23.89 4.86 -32.53
N VAL A 501 -24.58 4.68 -33.66
CA VAL A 501 -25.35 5.76 -34.30
C VAL A 501 -26.38 6.31 -33.31
N SER A 502 -27.21 5.44 -32.72
CA SER A 502 -28.24 5.85 -31.74
C SER A 502 -27.62 6.56 -30.52
N PHE A 503 -26.57 6.00 -29.94
CA PHE A 503 -25.88 6.57 -28.78
C PHE A 503 -25.25 7.93 -29.08
N SER A 504 -24.48 8.04 -30.16
CA SER A 504 -23.79 9.28 -30.54
C SER A 504 -24.77 10.41 -30.85
N THR A 505 -25.86 10.15 -31.56
CA THR A 505 -26.92 11.13 -31.83
C THR A 505 -27.54 11.66 -30.53
N ARG A 506 -27.82 10.78 -29.56
CA ARG A 506 -28.37 11.18 -28.24
C ARG A 506 -27.38 11.96 -27.40
N VAL A 507 -26.10 11.57 -27.42
CA VAL A 507 -25.04 12.31 -26.73
C VAL A 507 -24.93 13.72 -27.30
N VAL A 508 -24.87 13.88 -28.63
CA VAL A 508 -24.81 15.22 -29.27
C VAL A 508 -26.09 16.03 -28.99
N ALA A 509 -27.25 15.40 -29.00
CA ALA A 509 -28.54 16.03 -28.70
C ALA A 509 -28.74 16.32 -27.20
N MET A 510 -27.85 15.83 -26.33
CA MET A 510 -27.95 15.99 -24.88
C MET A 510 -27.82 17.48 -24.51
N ARG A 511 -28.97 18.10 -24.25
CA ARG A 511 -29.09 19.41 -23.61
C ARG A 511 -29.19 19.20 -22.09
N ALA A 512 -28.88 20.24 -21.31
CA ALA A 512 -29.13 20.23 -19.87
C ALA A 512 -30.58 19.83 -19.61
N ALA A 513 -30.81 18.57 -19.25
CA ALA A 513 -32.10 18.15 -18.73
C ALA A 513 -32.29 18.96 -17.45
N GLY A 514 -33.25 19.89 -17.49
CA GLY A 514 -33.81 20.48 -16.30
C GLY A 514 -34.24 19.32 -15.40
N ASP A 515 -33.56 19.18 -14.27
CA ASP A 515 -34.12 18.41 -13.18
C ASP A 515 -35.47 19.06 -12.87
N THR A 516 -36.55 18.29 -13.04
CA THR A 516 -37.92 18.65 -12.65
C THR A 516 -38.01 18.72 -11.13
N ALA A 517 -37.30 19.69 -10.55
CA ALA A 517 -37.47 20.21 -9.21
C ALA A 517 -37.48 21.73 -9.38
N ALA A 518 -38.70 22.28 -9.40
CA ALA A 518 -38.99 23.67 -9.64
C ALA A 518 -38.14 24.61 -8.77
N LEU A 519 -37.80 25.77 -9.34
CA LEU A 519 -37.12 26.96 -8.76
C LEU A 519 -35.63 27.18 -9.08
N ALA A 520 -34.87 26.18 -9.57
CA ALA A 520 -33.49 26.42 -10.05
C ALA A 520 -33.33 26.41 -11.58
N ALA A 521 -34.39 26.03 -12.31
CA ALA A 521 -34.37 25.90 -13.77
C ALA A 521 -34.39 27.25 -14.50
N GLU A 522 -34.98 28.30 -13.93
CA GLU A 522 -35.10 29.60 -14.61
C GLU A 522 -33.78 30.41 -14.62
N ALA A 523 -32.89 30.19 -13.66
CA ALA A 523 -31.56 30.81 -13.65
C ALA A 523 -30.54 30.06 -14.54
N ALA A 524 -30.66 28.74 -14.67
CA ALA A 524 -29.75 27.93 -15.49
C ALA A 524 -30.14 27.94 -16.99
N ALA A 525 -31.44 27.99 -17.31
CA ALA A 525 -31.94 28.11 -18.68
C ALA A 525 -31.48 29.40 -19.38
N ALA A 526 -31.18 30.46 -18.62
CA ALA A 526 -30.67 31.73 -19.15
C ALA A 526 -29.19 31.68 -19.60
N SER A 527 -28.43 30.61 -19.28
CA SER A 527 -26.98 30.58 -19.54
C SER A 527 -26.52 29.61 -20.65
N GLY A 528 -27.40 28.77 -21.21
CA GLY A 528 -27.15 28.02 -22.45
C GLY A 528 -25.85 27.20 -22.54
N ARG A 529 -25.18 26.89 -21.43
CA ARG A 529 -23.87 26.22 -21.47
C ARG A 529 -24.03 24.75 -21.86
N PRO A 530 -23.28 24.25 -22.87
CA PRO A 530 -23.35 22.86 -23.28
C PRO A 530 -22.84 21.94 -22.15
N LEU A 531 -23.60 20.87 -21.85
CA LEU A 531 -23.20 19.83 -20.89
C LEU A 531 -21.91 19.13 -21.32
N LEU A 532 -21.79 18.89 -22.64
CA LEU A 532 -20.61 18.33 -23.28
C LEU A 532 -19.51 19.37 -23.41
N THR A 533 -18.29 18.97 -23.08
CA THR A 533 -17.09 19.70 -23.49
C THR A 533 -16.95 19.70 -25.02
N ALA A 534 -16.21 20.67 -25.58
CA ALA A 534 -15.93 20.72 -27.01
C ALA A 534 -15.34 19.39 -27.54
N GLY A 535 -14.31 18.86 -26.86
CA GLY A 535 -13.72 17.56 -27.21
C GLY A 535 -14.69 16.38 -27.04
N GLY A 536 -15.61 16.44 -26.08
CA GLY A 536 -16.68 15.44 -25.94
C GLY A 536 -17.65 15.45 -27.13
N ARG A 537 -18.01 16.64 -27.64
CA ARG A 537 -18.84 16.79 -28.84
C ARG A 537 -18.12 16.29 -30.09
N GLU A 538 -16.86 16.70 -30.29
CA GLU A 538 -16.04 16.29 -31.42
C GLU A 538 -15.83 14.77 -31.46
N MET A 539 -15.65 14.14 -30.29
CA MET A 539 -15.56 12.68 -30.18
C MET A 539 -16.88 11.97 -30.46
N ALA A 540 -18.02 12.53 -30.04
CA ALA A 540 -19.32 11.96 -30.36
C ALA A 540 -19.60 12.03 -31.87
N GLN A 541 -19.23 13.13 -32.52
CA GLN A 541 -19.29 13.28 -33.98
C GLN A 541 -18.35 12.30 -34.69
N ALA A 542 -17.12 12.14 -34.19
CA ALA A 542 -16.16 11.16 -34.74
C ALA A 542 -16.68 9.72 -34.61
N ALA A 543 -17.25 9.37 -33.46
CA ALA A 543 -17.86 8.07 -33.24
C ALA A 543 -19.04 7.81 -34.19
N HIS A 544 -19.85 8.84 -34.47
CA HIS A 544 -20.94 8.78 -35.45
C HIS A 544 -20.41 8.52 -36.87
N VAL A 545 -19.34 9.23 -37.27
CA VAL A 545 -18.67 9.02 -38.57
C VAL A 545 -18.13 7.60 -38.69
N CYS A 546 -17.43 7.10 -37.66
CA CYS A 546 -16.92 5.72 -37.66
C CYS A 546 -18.06 4.70 -37.83
N ALA A 547 -19.18 4.89 -37.14
CA ALA A 547 -20.33 4.00 -37.23
C ALA A 547 -20.96 3.99 -38.64
N LEU A 548 -21.17 5.17 -39.24
CA LEU A 548 -21.74 5.27 -40.58
C LEU A 548 -20.81 4.72 -41.67
N LEU A 549 -19.50 4.92 -41.52
CA LEU A 549 -18.49 4.30 -42.39
C LEU A 549 -18.52 2.78 -42.31
N ALA A 550 -18.53 2.22 -41.10
CA ALA A 550 -18.57 0.78 -40.88
C ALA A 550 -19.89 0.14 -41.37
N LEU A 551 -21.00 0.88 -41.35
CA LEU A 551 -22.30 0.45 -41.90
C LEU A 551 -22.43 0.66 -43.42
N HIS A 552 -21.42 1.22 -44.10
CA HIS A 552 -21.51 1.63 -45.52
C HIS A 552 -22.71 2.54 -45.83
N ARG A 553 -23.15 3.35 -44.85
CA ARG A 553 -24.28 4.29 -45.01
C ARG A 553 -23.80 5.62 -45.60
N HIS A 554 -23.22 5.55 -46.80
CA HIS A 554 -22.50 6.66 -47.42
C HIS A 554 -23.38 7.91 -47.62
N GLY A 555 -24.64 7.79 -48.05
CA GLY A 555 -25.52 8.95 -48.19
C GLY A 555 -25.81 9.69 -46.86
N ALA A 556 -25.99 8.94 -45.77
CA ALA A 556 -26.18 9.52 -44.44
C ALA A 556 -24.88 10.17 -43.93
N LEU A 557 -23.73 9.56 -44.20
CA LEU A 557 -22.42 10.10 -43.86
C LEU A 557 -22.15 11.40 -44.63
N ALA A 558 -22.42 11.45 -45.92
CA ALA A 558 -22.25 12.65 -46.73
C ALA A 558 -23.12 13.81 -46.22
N SER A 559 -24.39 13.52 -45.90
CA SER A 559 -25.31 14.48 -45.31
C SER A 559 -24.81 15.00 -43.95
N PHE A 560 -24.28 14.11 -43.10
CA PHE A 560 -23.73 14.46 -41.80
C PHE A 560 -22.48 15.36 -41.92
N LEU A 561 -21.54 15.00 -42.80
CA LEU A 561 -20.32 15.77 -43.01
C LEU A 561 -20.59 17.15 -43.62
N ALA A 562 -21.56 17.25 -44.54
CA ALA A 562 -22.01 18.51 -45.10
C ALA A 562 -22.65 19.44 -44.05
N GLY A 563 -23.28 18.86 -43.02
CA GLY A 563 -23.84 19.58 -41.88
C GLY A 563 -22.83 19.94 -40.78
N CYS A 564 -21.60 19.42 -40.84
CA CYS A 564 -20.56 19.74 -39.86
C CYS A 564 -19.95 21.12 -40.15
N ALA A 565 -19.73 21.92 -39.11
CA ALA A 565 -19.04 23.20 -39.27
C ALA A 565 -17.59 22.98 -39.74
N ALA A 566 -17.18 23.66 -40.81
CA ALA A 566 -15.86 23.49 -41.42
C ALA A 566 -14.69 23.62 -40.41
N ALA A 567 -14.82 24.51 -39.42
CA ALA A 567 -13.81 24.70 -38.38
C ALA A 567 -13.67 23.50 -37.41
N SER A 568 -14.73 22.71 -37.23
CA SER A 568 -14.74 21.54 -36.33
C SER A 568 -14.32 20.24 -37.03
N LEU A 569 -14.46 20.18 -38.36
CA LEU A 569 -14.25 18.97 -39.13
C LEU A 569 -12.84 18.38 -39.01
N PRO A 570 -11.73 19.16 -39.04
CA PRO A 570 -10.38 18.63 -38.83
C PRO A 570 -10.23 17.92 -37.47
N ALA A 571 -10.81 18.49 -36.42
CA ALA A 571 -10.76 17.95 -35.07
C ALA A 571 -11.57 16.65 -34.94
N VAL A 572 -12.66 16.52 -35.70
CA VAL A 572 -13.46 15.30 -35.81
C VAL A 572 -12.70 14.22 -36.58
N LEU A 573 -12.12 14.54 -37.75
CA LEU A 573 -11.36 13.59 -38.57
C LEU A 573 -10.14 13.01 -37.83
N ARG A 574 -9.40 13.84 -37.09
CA ARG A 574 -8.32 13.37 -36.22
C ARG A 574 -8.79 12.35 -35.18
N ARG A 575 -9.98 12.55 -34.61
CA ARG A 575 -10.58 11.62 -33.64
C ARG A 575 -11.10 10.34 -34.28
N VAL A 576 -11.57 10.39 -35.53
CA VAL A 576 -11.91 9.18 -36.32
C VAL A 576 -10.68 8.29 -36.45
N VAL A 577 -9.52 8.87 -36.81
CA VAL A 577 -8.25 8.13 -36.90
C VAL A 577 -7.84 7.54 -35.55
N VAL A 578 -7.96 8.32 -34.47
CA VAL A 578 -7.67 7.86 -33.11
C VAL A 578 -8.57 6.69 -32.73
N LEU A 579 -9.90 6.81 -32.91
CA LEU A 579 -10.85 5.73 -32.61
C LEU A 579 -10.50 4.46 -33.39
N GLN A 580 -10.21 4.58 -34.69
CA GLN A 580 -9.83 3.43 -35.51
C GLN A 580 -8.56 2.73 -35.00
N CYS A 581 -7.55 3.49 -34.59
CA CYS A 581 -6.30 2.93 -34.06
C CYS A 581 -6.47 2.20 -32.72
N LEU A 582 -7.58 2.41 -32.03
CA LEU A 582 -7.92 1.75 -30.76
C LEU A 582 -8.62 0.40 -30.97
N LEU A 583 -9.07 0.08 -32.19
CA LEU A 583 -9.86 -1.12 -32.50
C LEU A 583 -9.00 -2.37 -32.70
N GLY A 584 -9.58 -3.54 -32.43
CA GLY A 584 -8.94 -4.84 -32.67
C GLY A 584 -7.79 -5.13 -31.70
N LEU A 585 -7.85 -4.54 -30.50
CA LEU A 585 -6.94 -4.77 -29.39
C LEU A 585 -7.58 -5.71 -28.34
N ASP A 586 -8.27 -6.74 -28.82
CA ASP A 586 -9.04 -7.69 -28.00
C ASP A 586 -8.22 -8.39 -26.93
N HIS A 587 -6.92 -8.55 -27.16
CA HIS A 587 -5.99 -9.12 -26.17
C HIS A 587 -5.85 -8.25 -24.91
N LEU A 588 -6.16 -6.95 -24.99
CA LEU A 588 -6.09 -6.02 -23.85
C LEU A 588 -7.39 -6.02 -23.03
N ARG A 589 -8.55 -6.35 -23.63
CA ARG A 589 -9.91 -6.36 -23.02
C ARG A 589 -10.18 -5.19 -22.06
N ALA A 590 -9.67 -4.00 -22.35
CA ALA A 590 -9.70 -2.87 -21.42
C ALA A 590 -9.87 -1.52 -22.15
N PRO A 591 -11.00 -1.29 -22.85
CA PRO A 591 -11.25 -0.06 -23.59
C PRO A 591 -11.15 1.19 -22.70
N VAL A 592 -11.58 1.09 -21.43
CA VAL A 592 -11.41 2.17 -20.43
C VAL A 592 -9.95 2.59 -20.30
N ARG A 593 -9.04 1.62 -20.09
CA ARG A 593 -7.62 1.90 -19.91
C ARG A 593 -6.99 2.40 -21.22
N LEU A 594 -7.32 1.74 -22.32
CA LEU A 594 -6.79 2.07 -23.64
C LEU A 594 -7.10 3.54 -24.00
N VAL A 595 -8.36 3.96 -23.85
CA VAL A 595 -8.79 5.33 -24.14
C VAL A 595 -8.12 6.33 -23.20
N PHE A 596 -8.08 6.05 -21.90
CA PHE A 596 -7.47 6.96 -20.93
C PHE A 596 -5.96 7.14 -21.13
N ASP A 597 -5.23 6.07 -21.47
CA ASP A 597 -3.78 6.12 -21.67
C ASP A 597 -3.41 6.79 -23.01
N VAL A 598 -4.20 6.60 -24.07
CA VAL A 598 -3.88 7.09 -25.43
C VAL A 598 -4.48 8.48 -25.70
N VAL A 599 -5.77 8.66 -25.45
CA VAL A 599 -6.49 9.93 -25.69
C VAL A 599 -6.19 10.93 -24.59
N GLY A 600 -6.14 10.46 -23.34
CA GLY A 600 -5.85 11.30 -22.18
C GLY A 600 -4.46 11.96 -22.20
N TYR A 601 -3.49 11.35 -22.87
CA TYR A 601 -2.10 11.84 -22.92
C TYR A 601 -1.81 12.69 -24.16
N ARG A 602 -2.38 12.36 -25.34
CA ARG A 602 -2.19 13.16 -26.57
C ARG A 602 -2.72 14.60 -26.45
N GLY A 603 -3.69 14.84 -25.57
CA GLY A 603 -4.18 16.18 -25.24
C GLY A 603 -3.17 17.07 -24.49
N GLY A 604 -2.00 16.57 -24.11
CA GLY A 604 -0.91 17.33 -23.49
C GLY A 604 0.27 17.66 -24.39
N THR A 605 0.36 17.07 -25.59
CA THR A 605 1.52 17.20 -26.49
C THR A 605 1.24 17.93 -27.81
N LEU A 606 0.03 18.47 -28.01
CA LEU A 606 -0.35 19.24 -29.19
C LEU A 606 -0.33 20.77 -28.96
N GLN A 607 0.61 21.26 -28.15
CA GLN A 607 1.09 22.64 -28.17
C GLN A 607 2.61 22.60 -28.32
N GLY A 608 3.06 22.24 -29.51
CA GLY A 608 4.46 22.11 -29.84
C GLY A 608 4.69 22.53 -31.28
N ASP A 609 4.39 23.80 -31.57
CA ASP A 609 5.09 24.57 -32.60
C ASP A 609 4.93 26.07 -32.32
N GLU A 610 5.47 26.48 -31.16
CA GLU A 610 5.94 27.84 -30.88
C GLU A 610 6.55 27.83 -29.47
N VAL A 611 7.80 27.40 -29.37
CA VAL A 611 8.61 27.64 -28.17
C VAL A 611 9.03 29.10 -28.20
N ARG A 612 8.29 29.94 -27.47
CA ARG A 612 8.81 31.21 -26.94
C ARG A 612 8.27 31.44 -25.54
N ASP A 613 9.20 31.30 -24.59
CA ASP A 613 9.23 31.78 -23.21
C ASP A 613 7.97 32.50 -22.67
N LEU A 614 7.20 31.79 -21.84
CA LEU A 614 6.32 32.36 -20.81
C LEU A 614 6.19 31.38 -19.62
N PRO A 615 6.00 31.87 -18.39
CA PRO A 615 6.19 31.09 -17.17
C PRO A 615 4.95 30.23 -16.80
N ASP A 616 5.21 28.97 -16.45
CA ASP A 616 4.49 28.12 -15.47
C ASP A 616 2.97 28.29 -15.21
N ALA A 617 2.15 28.47 -16.24
CA ALA A 617 0.70 28.46 -16.12
C ALA A 617 0.03 27.55 -17.16
N GLY A 618 -0.41 26.36 -16.73
CA GLY A 618 -1.37 25.55 -17.50
C GLY A 618 -1.21 24.04 -17.37
N GLN A 619 -1.48 23.45 -16.19
CA GLN A 619 -1.81 22.02 -16.15
C GLN A 619 -3.09 21.82 -16.98
N SER A 620 -2.98 21.13 -18.12
CA SER A 620 -4.15 20.78 -18.94
C SER A 620 -5.25 20.20 -18.03
N PRO A 621 -6.51 20.69 -18.12
CA PRO A 621 -7.61 20.21 -17.29
C PRO A 621 -7.84 18.70 -17.43
N LEU A 622 -7.48 18.12 -18.58
CA LEU A 622 -7.48 16.67 -18.82
C LEU A 622 -6.39 15.93 -18.02
N ARG A 623 -5.20 16.52 -17.87
CA ARG A 623 -4.13 15.98 -17.02
C ARG A 623 -4.56 16.01 -15.55
N GLY A 624 -5.21 17.10 -15.11
CA GLY A 624 -5.84 17.20 -13.79
C GLY A 624 -6.92 16.12 -13.58
N PHE A 625 -7.77 15.87 -14.59
CA PHE A 625 -8.74 14.78 -14.57
C PHE A 625 -8.09 13.41 -14.38
N LEU A 626 -7.06 13.09 -15.16
CA LEU A 626 -6.35 11.81 -15.08
C LEU A 626 -5.65 11.63 -13.73
N VAL A 627 -5.04 12.69 -13.19
CA VAL A 627 -4.44 12.68 -11.85
C VAL A 627 -5.51 12.45 -10.78
N ALA A 628 -6.68 13.07 -10.90
CA ALA A 628 -7.77 12.88 -9.95
C ALA A 628 -8.40 11.49 -10.03
N VAL A 629 -8.58 10.94 -11.24
CA VAL A 629 -9.03 9.54 -11.45
C VAL A 629 -7.98 8.56 -10.89
N ALA A 630 -6.70 8.84 -11.07
CA ALA A 630 -5.62 8.06 -10.48
C ALA A 630 -5.60 8.16 -8.95
N ALA A 631 -5.84 9.34 -8.38
CA ALA A 631 -5.91 9.57 -6.94
C ALA A 631 -7.11 8.86 -6.29
N ASP A 632 -8.29 8.88 -6.91
CA ASP A 632 -9.47 8.11 -6.46
C ASP A 632 -9.18 6.59 -6.46
N GLN A 633 -8.40 6.12 -7.43
CA GLN A 633 -7.97 4.72 -7.49
C GLN A 633 -6.87 4.38 -6.47
N GLN A 634 -6.06 5.37 -6.05
CA GLN A 634 -4.97 5.24 -5.07
C GLN A 634 -5.48 5.31 -3.62
N GLY A 635 -6.43 6.19 -3.31
CA GLY A 635 -7.00 6.33 -1.96
C GLY A 635 -7.70 5.06 -1.45
N GLY A 636 -8.11 4.17 -2.35
CA GLY A 636 -8.76 2.89 -2.01
C GLY A 636 -7.85 1.66 -2.02
N GLY A 637 -6.58 1.76 -2.44
CA GLY A 637 -5.71 0.59 -2.62
C GLY A 637 -6.37 -0.52 -3.46
N THR A 638 -7.07 -0.13 -4.53
CA THR A 638 -7.89 -0.97 -5.42
C THR A 638 -7.09 -2.04 -6.16
N PHE A 639 -7.79 -3.05 -6.71
CA PHE A 639 -7.24 -4.08 -7.59
C PHE A 639 -6.37 -3.51 -8.71
N GLU A 640 -6.78 -2.38 -9.31
CA GLU A 640 -5.97 -1.74 -10.34
C GLU A 640 -4.72 -1.09 -9.76
N THR A 641 -4.78 -0.39 -8.62
CA THR A 641 -3.57 0.19 -8.03
C THR A 641 -2.60 -0.83 -7.48
N ARG A 642 -3.08 -2.00 -7.05
CA ARG A 642 -2.22 -3.14 -6.67
C ARG A 642 -1.67 -3.91 -7.87
N GLN A 643 -2.41 -4.04 -8.98
CA GLN A 643 -1.79 -4.42 -10.27
C GLN A 643 -0.74 -3.39 -10.73
N ARG A 644 -0.91 -2.11 -10.37
CA ARG A 644 -0.02 -0.99 -10.74
C ARG A 644 1.17 -0.80 -9.79
N GLY A 645 1.21 -1.42 -8.61
CA GLY A 645 2.21 -1.18 -7.55
C GLY A 645 3.66 -1.56 -7.89
N ALA A 646 3.90 -2.14 -9.07
CA ALA A 646 5.24 -2.38 -9.61
C ALA A 646 5.73 -1.25 -10.55
N ALA A 647 4.98 -0.16 -10.71
CA ALA A 647 5.17 0.81 -11.79
C ALA A 647 5.45 2.25 -11.30
N GLU A 648 6.61 2.46 -10.65
CA GLU A 648 7.40 3.69 -10.89
C GLU A 648 7.96 3.72 -12.33
N ARG A 649 7.83 2.62 -13.07
CA ARG A 649 8.20 2.45 -14.48
C ARG A 649 6.94 2.33 -15.37
N ARG A 650 6.09 3.35 -15.43
CA ARG A 650 5.05 3.39 -16.47
C ARG A 650 5.72 3.58 -17.83
N GLN A 651 5.87 2.50 -18.60
CA GLN A 651 5.85 2.62 -20.06
C GLN A 651 4.39 2.79 -20.46
N HIS A 652 4.09 3.84 -21.22
CA HIS A 652 2.76 4.10 -21.78
C HIS A 652 2.27 2.88 -22.58
N LEU A 653 0.95 2.62 -22.61
CA LEU A 653 0.40 1.59 -23.50
C LEU A 653 0.81 1.93 -24.93
N TYR A 654 1.75 1.16 -25.46
CA TYR A 654 2.30 1.36 -26.78
C TYR A 654 1.46 0.57 -27.78
N ILE A 655 0.68 1.28 -28.60
CA ILE A 655 0.06 0.68 -29.78
C ILE A 655 1.16 0.61 -30.84
N SER A 656 1.51 -0.61 -31.27
CA SER A 656 2.57 -0.80 -32.26
C SER A 656 2.31 -0.01 -33.55
N VAL A 657 3.38 0.57 -34.12
CA VAL A 657 3.29 1.31 -35.39
C VAL A 657 2.72 0.42 -36.50
N ALA A 658 3.04 -0.89 -36.50
CA ALA A 658 2.48 -1.85 -37.44
C ALA A 658 0.95 -1.95 -37.33
N HIS A 659 0.41 -2.03 -36.10
CA HIS A 659 -1.04 -2.04 -35.87
C HIS A 659 -1.69 -0.72 -36.28
N GLN A 660 -1.12 0.43 -35.87
CA GLN A 660 -1.64 1.74 -36.27
C GLN A 660 -1.68 1.87 -37.79
N ARG A 661 -0.60 1.48 -38.48
CA ARG A 661 -0.53 1.54 -39.95
C ARG A 661 -1.58 0.63 -40.59
N ARG A 662 -1.80 -0.59 -40.08
CA ARG A 662 -2.86 -1.48 -40.58
C ARG A 662 -4.24 -0.85 -40.43
N GLN A 663 -4.54 -0.28 -39.27
CA GLN A 663 -5.83 0.38 -39.02
C GLN A 663 -6.03 1.61 -39.90
N LYS A 664 -5.00 2.46 -40.05
CA LYS A 664 -5.05 3.63 -40.93
C LYS A 664 -5.27 3.25 -42.40
N LYS A 665 -4.62 2.20 -42.90
CA LYS A 665 -4.85 1.71 -44.27
C LYS A 665 -6.28 1.21 -44.48
N ALA A 666 -6.84 0.48 -43.52
CA ALA A 666 -8.23 0.03 -43.59
C ALA A 666 -9.21 1.22 -43.61
N LEU A 667 -8.96 2.24 -42.77
CA LEU A 667 -9.73 3.48 -42.76
C LEU A 667 -9.61 4.26 -44.07
N ALA A 668 -8.40 4.37 -44.63
CA ALA A 668 -8.14 5.04 -45.90
C ALA A 668 -8.90 4.38 -47.06
N ALA A 669 -8.93 3.04 -47.08
CA ALA A 669 -9.72 2.29 -48.07
C ALA A 669 -11.22 2.55 -47.92
N ALA A 670 -11.75 2.55 -46.69
CA ALA A 670 -13.16 2.85 -46.43
C ALA A 670 -13.54 4.28 -46.85
N TRP A 671 -12.68 5.27 -46.55
CA TRP A 671 -12.87 6.64 -47.01
C TRP A 671 -12.78 6.77 -48.54
N GLY A 672 -11.89 6.04 -49.20
CA GLY A 672 -11.78 6.04 -50.65
C GLY A 672 -13.06 5.53 -51.31
N LEU A 673 -13.60 4.40 -50.85
CA LEU A 673 -14.88 3.86 -51.33
C LEU A 673 -16.04 4.84 -51.11
N PHE A 674 -16.11 5.45 -49.93
CA PHE A 674 -17.10 6.49 -49.64
C PHE A 674 -17.00 7.67 -50.61
N MET A 675 -15.78 8.14 -50.90
CA MET A 675 -15.57 9.28 -51.80
C MET A 675 -15.95 8.95 -53.23
N ARG A 676 -15.57 7.78 -53.74
CA ARG A 676 -15.96 7.31 -55.06
C ARG A 676 -17.47 7.36 -55.29
N GLU A 677 -18.26 7.07 -54.26
CA GLU A 677 -19.71 7.03 -54.35
C GLU A 677 -20.40 8.37 -54.08
N GLN A 678 -19.78 9.27 -53.31
CA GLN A 678 -20.44 10.49 -52.78
C GLN A 678 -19.76 11.80 -53.16
N GLU A 679 -18.65 11.77 -53.91
CA GLU A 679 -17.89 12.98 -54.30
C GLU A 679 -18.78 14.06 -54.91
N ALA A 680 -19.71 13.67 -55.80
CA ALA A 680 -20.61 14.61 -56.48
C ALA A 680 -21.61 15.32 -55.55
N VAL A 681 -21.89 14.75 -54.38
CA VAL A 681 -22.88 15.27 -53.41
C VAL A 681 -22.20 16.04 -52.28
N LEU A 682 -20.88 15.84 -52.09
CA LEU A 682 -20.12 16.45 -51.01
C LEU A 682 -19.69 17.88 -51.34
N PRO A 683 -19.72 18.79 -50.35
CA PRO A 683 -19.07 20.09 -50.50
C PRO A 683 -17.56 19.92 -50.78
N PRO A 684 -16.97 20.69 -51.72
CA PRO A 684 -15.56 20.52 -52.11
C PRO A 684 -14.56 20.60 -50.95
N HIS A 685 -14.88 21.43 -49.94
CA HIS A 685 -14.03 21.58 -48.76
C HIS A 685 -14.01 20.31 -47.88
N VAL A 686 -15.09 19.52 -47.84
CA VAL A 686 -15.16 18.26 -47.08
C VAL A 686 -14.30 17.20 -47.75
N ALA A 687 -14.44 17.04 -49.07
CA ALA A 687 -13.63 16.10 -49.85
C ALA A 687 -12.13 16.42 -49.72
N ARG A 688 -11.78 17.71 -49.81
CA ARG A 688 -10.41 18.20 -49.60
C ARG A 688 -9.88 17.84 -48.21
N LEU A 689 -10.63 18.13 -47.15
CA LEU A 689 -10.19 17.90 -45.76
C LEU A 689 -10.01 16.41 -45.43
N VAL A 690 -10.86 15.54 -45.97
CA VAL A 690 -10.70 14.08 -45.82
C VAL A 690 -9.44 13.60 -46.54
N ALA A 691 -9.20 14.06 -47.78
CA ALA A 691 -8.00 13.72 -48.53
C ALA A 691 -6.73 14.23 -47.83
N GLU A 692 -6.71 15.50 -47.39
CA GLU A 692 -5.61 16.10 -46.61
C GLU A 692 -5.34 15.29 -45.34
N SER A 693 -6.40 14.89 -44.60
CA SER A 693 -6.24 14.07 -43.39
C SER A 693 -5.63 12.70 -43.68
N MET A 694 -5.98 12.03 -44.78
CA MET A 694 -5.38 10.72 -45.12
C MET A 694 -3.92 10.87 -45.56
N VAL A 695 -3.57 11.98 -46.23
CA VAL A 695 -2.19 12.32 -46.59
C VAL A 695 -1.34 12.63 -45.35
N GLU A 696 -1.84 13.45 -44.43
CA GLU A 696 -1.20 13.76 -43.14
C GLU A 696 -0.89 12.49 -42.33
N GLU A 697 -1.81 11.52 -42.37
CA GLU A 697 -1.65 10.24 -41.65
C GLU A 697 -0.77 9.22 -42.38
N GLY A 698 -0.26 9.56 -43.57
CA GLY A 698 0.69 8.76 -44.36
C GLY A 698 0.07 7.59 -45.11
N VAL A 699 -1.25 7.64 -45.39
CA VAL A 699 -2.03 6.59 -46.07
C VAL A 699 -2.81 7.13 -47.28
N GLY A 700 -2.37 8.27 -47.83
CA GLY A 700 -3.00 8.91 -48.98
C GLY A 700 -2.99 8.06 -50.25
N ALA A 701 -1.96 7.22 -50.46
CA ALA A 701 -1.89 6.33 -51.62
C ALA A 701 -2.99 5.26 -51.59
N GLU A 702 -3.21 4.63 -50.43
CA GLU A 702 -4.29 3.65 -50.23
C GLU A 702 -5.67 4.28 -50.39
N TYR A 703 -5.85 5.51 -49.87
CA TYR A 703 -7.08 6.29 -50.05
C TYR A 703 -7.36 6.57 -51.54
N LEU A 704 -6.38 7.12 -52.27
CA LEU A 704 -6.52 7.43 -53.70
C LEU A 704 -6.79 6.18 -54.53
N THR A 705 -6.11 5.07 -54.21
CA THR A 705 -6.31 3.81 -54.91
C THR A 705 -7.76 3.33 -54.76
N ALA A 706 -8.32 3.39 -53.56
CA ALA A 706 -9.71 2.99 -53.30
C ALA A 706 -10.76 4.00 -53.82
N ALA A 707 -10.38 5.26 -54.00
CA ALA A 707 -11.26 6.28 -54.57
C ALA A 707 -11.34 6.22 -56.11
N LEU A 708 -10.24 5.81 -56.76
CA LEU A 708 -10.11 5.80 -58.23
C LEU A 708 -10.45 4.45 -58.88
N LEU A 709 -10.27 3.34 -58.15
CA LEU A 709 -10.71 2.00 -58.55
C LEU A 709 -12.14 1.76 -58.08
#